data_AF-E2RU43-F1
#
_entry.id   AF-E2RU43-F1
#
_cell.length_a   1.000
_cell.length_b   1.000
_cell.length_c   1.000
_cell.angle_alpha   90.00
_cell.angle_beta   90.00
_cell.angle_gamma   90.00
#
_symmetry.space_group_name_H-M   'P 1'
#
loop_
_entity.id
_entity.type
_entity.pdbx_description
1 polymer ?
#
loop_
_entity_poly.entity_id
_entity_poly.type
_entity_poly.pdbx_seq_one_letter_code
_entity_poly.pdbx_strand_id
1 'polypeptide(L)'
;MFGSFVLAGVLVQIAWAGKATERAQEAQCADNTNCAAEACNVLIGGKLYCSRCNTGFVPINGQCADKEGATDKCKDGSGGDTADQTCGQCAEQTFMYKGGCYEAAQQPGQTMCQAADAGVCTQAAQGYFVPPGADASHQSVIPCGDEEEITVKNDKKYKGVLHCTRCNAPTEAADANAKAATCTACQADRYLKTAKDQATSCVTEQECTGTEGFFAKNGGTKTCEACAETCKTCKTEAAKCTSCKDDKPYLKKDNGSDTGTCVTEAECKTGNTHYPDDTEPKTCKTCAEGTSDGCATCEKGADGAVACKTCGNQKKVQPNKKGCVENCPSNSNDKKTPGTCECVEGYVPEEAGTGCTKKPDPPAAPCNTPGCKTCSEPKTSKEVCTECEDPKALTPTGQCIYGCEHLEGYYEGTSEGGKKACKKCEVENCLLCNENGQCETCKDGYYKKETACAKCDTSCKTCANGEPNGCTSCEAKKALSYEGEGNTGTCKSECKPGTNNCEKCELTVDGTAYCSKCKDANQFPQNGVCSAAAGKAITCTTKGTGVCDKCANGLLRMNGGCYETTKFPGKSVCEEAASAGDTCQVEAPGYHLNNNDLVTCSAGCKTCTSNTVCTECMDGYAKTDNKCTKCATGCATCAGSASNCDTCSTGYYKYKNACVSCTESNSDKTITGVANCANCAPPLNNKGSVLCYLVQSGENTNKSGLSAGAIAGIAVAVIIVVGGLVGFLCWWFMCRGKA
;
A
#
# COMPACT_ATOMS: atom_id res chain seq x y z
N MET A 1 2.35 20.32 -51.71
CA MET A 1 3.02 19.01 -51.76
C MET A 1 2.36 18.13 -50.73
N PHE A 2 1.23 17.57 -51.14
CA PHE A 2 0.48 16.54 -50.44
C PHE A 2 1.02 15.20 -50.91
N GLY A 3 1.15 14.23 -50.00
CA GLY A 3 1.36 12.83 -50.34
C GLY A 3 2.78 12.33 -50.04
N SER A 4 2.88 11.54 -48.97
CA SER A 4 3.83 10.43 -48.75
C SER A 4 4.36 10.39 -47.33
N PHE A 5 3.50 10.22 -46.31
CA PHE A 5 3.90 9.61 -45.02
C PHE A 5 2.71 8.90 -44.35
N VAL A 6 1.86 8.23 -45.13
CA VAL A 6 0.85 7.28 -44.65
C VAL A 6 1.09 5.95 -45.34
N LEU A 7 2.24 5.31 -45.10
CA LEU A 7 2.52 3.93 -45.51
C LEU A 7 3.82 3.42 -44.87
N ALA A 8 3.92 3.52 -43.55
CA ALA A 8 4.97 2.86 -42.75
C ALA A 8 4.51 2.50 -41.33
N GLY A 9 3.21 2.23 -41.14
CA GLY A 9 2.62 1.94 -39.83
C GLY A 9 1.63 0.78 -39.81
N VAL A 10 1.62 -0.09 -40.84
CA VAL A 10 0.64 -1.20 -40.96
C VAL A 10 1.30 -2.57 -41.23
N LEU A 11 2.61 -2.72 -40.98
CA LEU A 11 3.28 -4.04 -41.11
C LEU A 11 4.16 -4.40 -39.90
N VAL A 12 3.78 -3.98 -38.69
CA VAL A 12 4.31 -4.54 -37.43
C VAL A 12 3.15 -4.74 -36.45
N GLN A 13 2.15 -5.54 -36.82
CA GLN A 13 1.14 -6.08 -35.90
C GLN A 13 0.71 -7.52 -36.23
N ILE A 14 1.58 -8.31 -36.86
CA ILE A 14 1.36 -9.77 -36.99
C ILE A 14 2.65 -10.50 -36.61
N ALA A 15 3.01 -10.43 -35.34
CA ALA A 15 4.01 -11.33 -34.74
C ALA A 15 3.85 -11.45 -33.21
N TRP A 16 2.65 -11.27 -32.67
CA TRP A 16 2.32 -11.59 -31.27
C TRP A 16 0.91 -12.19 -31.21
N ALA A 17 0.68 -13.23 -32.01
CA ALA A 17 -0.47 -14.12 -31.90
C ALA A 17 0.07 -15.55 -32.09
N GLY A 18 0.74 -16.05 -31.05
CA GLY A 18 1.46 -17.32 -31.13
C GLY A 18 1.98 -17.80 -29.79
N LYS A 19 1.10 -17.88 -28.79
CA LYS A 19 1.12 -18.81 -27.64
C LYS A 19 0.13 -18.35 -26.56
N ALA A 20 -1.16 -18.61 -26.80
CA ALA A 20 -2.19 -18.78 -25.75
C ALA A 20 -3.51 -19.13 -26.45
N THR A 21 -3.51 -20.25 -27.17
CA THR A 21 -4.76 -20.94 -27.48
C THR A 21 -4.48 -22.41 -27.26
N GLU A 22 -4.19 -22.75 -26.01
CA GLU A 22 -4.51 -24.11 -25.58
C GLU A 22 -6.03 -24.18 -25.57
N ARG A 23 -6.53 -25.08 -26.40
CA ARG A 23 -7.94 -25.31 -26.65
C ARG A 23 -8.66 -25.52 -25.32
N ALA A 24 -9.61 -24.65 -24.98
CA ALA A 24 -10.77 -25.08 -24.19
C ALA A 24 -11.58 -26.00 -25.11
N GLN A 25 -11.10 -27.24 -25.27
CA GLN A 25 -11.92 -28.32 -25.78
C GLN A 25 -12.97 -28.53 -24.69
N GLU A 26 -14.26 -28.37 -24.99
CA GLU A 26 -15.33 -28.80 -24.07
C GLU A 26 -14.98 -30.22 -23.63
N ALA A 27 -14.64 -30.40 -22.35
CA ALA A 27 -14.23 -31.70 -21.85
C ALA A 27 -15.46 -32.61 -21.91
N GLN A 28 -15.54 -33.43 -22.94
CA GLN A 28 -16.58 -34.44 -23.08
C GLN A 28 -16.26 -35.62 -22.16
N CYS A 29 -17.29 -36.22 -21.57
CA CYS A 29 -17.12 -37.42 -20.74
C CYS A 29 -16.43 -38.52 -21.55
N ALA A 30 -15.50 -39.25 -20.92
CA ALA A 30 -14.86 -40.40 -21.55
C ALA A 30 -15.90 -41.44 -22.00
N ASP A 31 -16.95 -41.62 -21.20
CA ASP A 31 -18.18 -42.31 -21.54
C ASP A 31 -19.33 -41.69 -20.74
N ASN A 32 -20.43 -41.35 -21.41
CA ASN A 32 -21.60 -40.76 -20.77
C ASN A 32 -22.78 -41.73 -20.66
N THR A 33 -22.59 -42.99 -21.08
CA THR A 33 -23.60 -44.04 -21.02
C THR A 33 -23.97 -44.33 -19.57
N ASN A 34 -25.25 -44.20 -19.24
CA ASN A 34 -25.79 -44.36 -17.88
C ASN A 34 -25.17 -43.47 -16.80
N CYS A 35 -24.41 -42.44 -17.18
CA CYS A 35 -23.92 -41.44 -16.23
C CYS A 35 -25.07 -40.52 -15.82
N ALA A 36 -25.18 -40.22 -14.52
CA ALA A 36 -26.21 -39.32 -14.04
C ALA A 36 -25.96 -37.89 -14.52
N ALA A 37 -27.03 -37.09 -14.60
CA ALA A 37 -26.92 -35.67 -14.92
C ALA A 37 -25.95 -34.97 -13.94
N GLU A 38 -25.08 -34.12 -14.49
CA GLU A 38 -24.03 -33.36 -13.76
C GLU A 38 -22.97 -34.22 -13.03
N ALA A 39 -22.99 -35.55 -13.21
CA ALA A 39 -22.05 -36.45 -12.56
C ALA A 39 -20.77 -36.70 -13.38
N CYS A 40 -20.68 -36.19 -14.61
CA CYS A 40 -19.44 -36.22 -15.38
C CYS A 40 -18.52 -35.07 -14.96
N ASN A 41 -17.89 -35.22 -13.79
CA ASN A 41 -17.13 -34.15 -13.11
C ASN A 41 -15.81 -34.64 -12.50
N VAL A 42 -15.44 -35.91 -12.69
CA VAL A 42 -14.18 -36.47 -12.16
C VAL A 42 -13.09 -36.31 -13.20
N LEU A 43 -12.16 -35.37 -13.00
CA LEU A 43 -11.04 -35.13 -13.91
C LEU A 43 -9.86 -36.06 -13.60
N ILE A 44 -9.50 -36.95 -14.54
CA ILE A 44 -8.34 -37.84 -14.43
C ILE A 44 -7.56 -37.79 -15.73
N GLY A 45 -6.26 -37.46 -15.68
CA GLY A 45 -5.39 -37.45 -16.86
C GLY A 45 -5.89 -36.54 -18.00
N GLY A 46 -6.62 -35.47 -17.68
CA GLY A 46 -7.18 -34.53 -18.67
C GLY A 46 -8.51 -34.95 -19.31
N LYS A 47 -9.15 -36.03 -18.84
CA LYS A 47 -10.49 -36.47 -19.28
C LYS A 47 -11.47 -36.48 -18.11
N LEU A 48 -12.75 -36.21 -18.38
CA LEU A 48 -13.82 -36.29 -17.39
C LEU A 48 -14.44 -37.70 -17.34
N TYR A 49 -14.76 -38.13 -16.13
CA TYR A 49 -15.35 -39.44 -15.81
C TYR A 49 -16.55 -39.27 -14.88
N CYS A 50 -17.36 -40.32 -14.80
CA CYS A 50 -18.59 -40.30 -14.02
C CYS A 50 -18.32 -40.56 -12.52
N SER A 51 -18.74 -39.63 -11.64
CA SER A 51 -18.73 -39.82 -10.18
C SER A 51 -19.97 -40.57 -9.67
N ARG A 52 -21.07 -40.55 -10.43
CA ARG A 52 -22.35 -41.15 -10.05
C ARG A 52 -23.15 -41.61 -11.26
N CYS A 53 -23.60 -42.84 -11.22
CA CYS A 53 -24.40 -43.45 -12.28
C CYS A 53 -25.91 -43.35 -12.04
N ASN A 54 -26.69 -43.62 -13.08
CA ASN A 54 -28.12 -43.83 -12.95
C ASN A 54 -28.43 -45.10 -12.15
N THR A 55 -29.63 -45.18 -11.58
CA THR A 55 -30.11 -46.36 -10.84
C THR A 55 -29.90 -47.65 -11.63
N GLY A 56 -29.39 -48.69 -10.97
CA GLY A 56 -29.04 -49.98 -11.57
C GLY A 56 -27.57 -50.09 -11.99
N PHE A 57 -26.78 -49.01 -11.87
CA PHE A 57 -25.40 -48.95 -12.32
C PHE A 57 -24.48 -48.38 -11.24
N VAL A 58 -23.19 -48.74 -11.29
CA VAL A 58 -22.15 -48.24 -10.38
C VAL A 58 -20.89 -47.83 -11.15
N PRO A 59 -20.08 -46.86 -10.66
CA PRO A 59 -18.90 -46.40 -11.37
C PRO A 59 -17.72 -47.39 -11.20
N ILE A 60 -17.31 -48.03 -12.30
CA ILE A 60 -16.12 -48.88 -12.40
C ILE A 60 -15.19 -48.29 -13.47
N ASN A 61 -13.94 -48.00 -13.11
CA ASN A 61 -12.98 -47.32 -13.99
C ASN A 61 -13.54 -46.00 -14.59
N GLY A 62 -14.42 -45.32 -13.85
CA GLY A 62 -15.06 -44.06 -14.27
C GLY A 62 -16.17 -44.22 -15.30
N GLN A 63 -16.58 -45.45 -15.63
CA GLN A 63 -17.71 -45.79 -16.50
C GLN A 63 -18.82 -46.47 -15.69
N CYS A 64 -20.07 -46.33 -16.12
CA CYS A 64 -21.21 -46.91 -15.42
C CYS A 64 -21.45 -48.37 -15.84
N ALA A 65 -21.03 -49.29 -14.97
CA ALA A 65 -21.22 -50.73 -15.15
C ALA A 65 -22.50 -51.20 -14.45
N ASP A 66 -23.10 -52.29 -14.94
CA ASP A 66 -24.26 -52.92 -14.31
C ASP A 66 -23.91 -53.36 -12.88
N LYS A 67 -24.76 -53.02 -11.90
CA LYS A 67 -24.45 -53.26 -10.49
C LYS A 67 -24.41 -54.74 -10.12
N GLU A 68 -25.18 -55.61 -10.79
CA GLU A 68 -25.17 -57.05 -10.51
C GLU A 68 -23.87 -57.69 -11.02
N GLY A 69 -23.33 -57.17 -12.14
CA GLY A 69 -22.08 -57.61 -12.74
C GLY A 69 -20.79 -57.05 -12.10
N ALA A 70 -20.91 -56.12 -11.14
CA ALA A 70 -19.76 -55.42 -10.53
C ALA A 70 -19.59 -55.71 -9.02
N THR A 71 -20.32 -56.69 -8.48
CA THR A 71 -20.33 -57.02 -7.05
C THR A 71 -18.98 -57.53 -6.53
N ASP A 72 -18.13 -58.09 -7.38
CA ASP A 72 -16.75 -58.47 -7.07
C ASP A 72 -15.87 -57.26 -6.70
N LYS A 73 -16.12 -56.10 -7.33
CA LYS A 73 -15.30 -54.89 -7.21
C LYS A 73 -15.91 -53.78 -6.37
N CYS A 74 -17.23 -53.64 -6.39
CA CYS A 74 -17.97 -52.53 -5.80
C CYS A 74 -19.03 -53.04 -4.82
N LYS A 75 -18.88 -52.63 -3.56
CA LYS A 75 -19.78 -52.98 -2.45
C LYS A 75 -20.49 -51.74 -1.91
N ASP A 76 -21.58 -51.95 -1.18
CA ASP A 76 -22.24 -50.89 -0.41
C ASP A 76 -21.41 -50.46 0.80
N GLY A 77 -21.83 -49.42 1.51
CA GLY A 77 -21.10 -48.89 2.67
C GLY A 77 -20.93 -49.87 3.83
N SER A 78 -21.68 -50.98 3.86
CA SER A 78 -21.55 -52.07 4.85
C SER A 78 -20.73 -53.25 4.34
N GLY A 79 -20.23 -53.19 3.09
CA GLY A 79 -19.49 -54.27 2.44
C GLY A 79 -20.39 -55.32 1.75
N GLY A 80 -21.70 -55.06 1.61
CA GLY A 80 -22.65 -55.93 0.92
C GLY A 80 -22.77 -55.66 -0.58
N ASP A 81 -23.51 -56.52 -1.28
CA ASP A 81 -23.66 -56.50 -2.75
C ASP A 81 -24.79 -55.58 -3.23
N THR A 82 -25.20 -54.60 -2.42
CA THR A 82 -26.37 -53.75 -2.70
C THR A 82 -26.03 -52.34 -3.20
N ALA A 83 -24.77 -52.11 -3.60
CA ALA A 83 -24.31 -50.82 -4.12
C ALA A 83 -25.17 -50.36 -5.32
N ASP A 84 -25.50 -49.07 -5.36
CA ASP A 84 -26.27 -48.48 -6.45
C ASP A 84 -25.85 -47.01 -6.62
N GLN A 85 -25.77 -46.56 -7.87
CA GLN A 85 -25.33 -45.23 -8.31
C GLN A 85 -23.88 -44.85 -7.97
N THR A 86 -23.33 -45.30 -6.84
CA THR A 86 -21.96 -45.09 -6.37
C THR A 86 -21.45 -46.33 -5.62
N CYS A 87 -20.14 -46.49 -5.53
CA CYS A 87 -19.53 -47.50 -4.67
C CYS A 87 -19.35 -46.97 -3.25
N GLY A 88 -19.77 -47.77 -2.26
CA GLY A 88 -19.55 -47.48 -0.84
C GLY A 88 -18.25 -48.07 -0.31
N GLN A 89 -17.82 -49.21 -0.86
CA GLN A 89 -16.49 -49.78 -0.64
C GLN A 89 -15.98 -50.44 -1.92
N CYS A 90 -14.67 -50.44 -2.11
CA CYS A 90 -14.00 -51.13 -3.20
C CYS A 90 -13.39 -52.46 -2.73
N ALA A 91 -13.19 -53.40 -3.65
CA ALA A 91 -12.64 -54.72 -3.37
C ALA A 91 -11.63 -55.16 -4.44
N GLU A 92 -11.00 -56.32 -4.26
CA GLU A 92 -9.98 -56.87 -5.16
C GLU A 92 -8.85 -55.88 -5.47
N GLN A 93 -8.27 -55.93 -6.68
CA GLN A 93 -7.19 -55.05 -7.14
C GLN A 93 -7.70 -53.66 -7.59
N THR A 94 -8.83 -53.21 -7.03
CA THR A 94 -9.37 -51.87 -7.28
C THR A 94 -9.04 -50.92 -6.14
N PHE A 95 -9.25 -49.62 -6.32
CA PHE A 95 -9.16 -48.61 -5.28
C PHE A 95 -10.26 -47.58 -5.38
N MET A 96 -10.67 -47.03 -4.23
CA MET A 96 -11.73 -46.04 -4.13
C MET A 96 -11.24 -44.64 -4.53
N TYR A 97 -11.98 -43.98 -5.41
CA TYR A 97 -11.75 -42.57 -5.77
C TYR A 97 -13.07 -41.90 -6.17
N LYS A 98 -13.43 -40.79 -5.51
CA LYS A 98 -14.63 -39.97 -5.80
C LYS A 98 -15.91 -40.78 -6.11
N GLY A 99 -16.20 -41.82 -5.30
CA GLY A 99 -17.43 -42.62 -5.39
C GLY A 99 -17.41 -43.79 -6.38
N GLY A 100 -16.26 -44.09 -7.00
CA GLY A 100 -16.08 -45.22 -7.92
C GLY A 100 -14.87 -46.10 -7.56
N CYS A 101 -14.85 -47.32 -8.11
CA CYS A 101 -13.74 -48.27 -7.96
C CYS A 101 -12.91 -48.35 -9.24
N TYR A 102 -11.60 -48.15 -9.11
CA TYR A 102 -10.68 -48.05 -10.24
C TYR A 102 -9.60 -49.12 -10.15
N GLU A 103 -9.28 -49.76 -11.27
CA GLU A 103 -8.24 -50.77 -11.35
C GLU A 103 -6.88 -50.11 -11.58
N ALA A 104 -5.90 -50.38 -10.71
CA ALA A 104 -4.53 -49.87 -10.90
C ALA A 104 -3.87 -50.43 -12.17
N ALA A 105 -4.36 -51.54 -12.70
CA ALA A 105 -3.87 -52.18 -13.92
C ALA A 105 -4.57 -51.69 -15.20
N GLN A 106 -5.56 -50.79 -15.14
CA GLN A 106 -6.29 -50.29 -16.32
C GLN A 106 -6.41 -48.76 -16.35
N GLN A 107 -6.65 -48.17 -17.52
CA GLN A 107 -7.02 -46.75 -17.59
C GLN A 107 -8.48 -46.55 -17.14
N PRO A 108 -8.80 -45.46 -16.41
CA PRO A 108 -7.90 -44.39 -15.98
C PRO A 108 -7.17 -44.65 -14.66
N GLY A 109 -7.41 -45.77 -13.98
CA GLY A 109 -6.84 -46.06 -12.66
C GLY A 109 -5.31 -46.02 -12.60
N GLN A 110 -4.62 -46.51 -13.63
CA GLN A 110 -3.15 -46.42 -13.81
C GLN A 110 -2.60 -44.99 -13.67
N THR A 111 -3.39 -43.96 -13.98
CA THR A 111 -2.97 -42.55 -13.89
C THR A 111 -2.86 -42.07 -12.44
N MET A 112 -3.59 -42.71 -11.51
CA MET A 112 -3.67 -42.29 -10.11
C MET A 112 -2.96 -43.28 -9.17
N CYS A 113 -2.94 -44.57 -9.53
CA CYS A 113 -2.42 -45.64 -8.70
C CYS A 113 -1.61 -46.64 -9.53
N GLN A 114 -0.42 -47.00 -9.04
CA GLN A 114 0.48 -48.00 -9.65
C GLN A 114 0.17 -49.42 -9.17
N ALA A 115 -0.27 -49.57 -7.92
CA ALA A 115 -0.64 -50.86 -7.34
C ALA A 115 -1.79 -50.66 -6.34
N ALA A 116 -2.80 -51.52 -6.44
CA ALA A 116 -3.94 -51.55 -5.54
C ALA A 116 -4.18 -52.98 -5.04
N ASP A 117 -4.65 -53.08 -3.80
CA ASP A 117 -4.94 -54.34 -3.11
C ASP A 117 -6.13 -54.13 -2.16
N ALA A 118 -7.03 -55.10 -2.12
CA ALA A 118 -8.22 -55.11 -1.27
C ALA A 118 -9.03 -53.78 -1.26
N GLY A 119 -9.22 -53.17 -2.43
CA GLY A 119 -9.99 -51.91 -2.52
C GLY A 119 -9.21 -50.64 -2.20
N VAL A 120 -7.90 -50.73 -1.96
CA VAL A 120 -7.04 -49.60 -1.55
C VAL A 120 -5.86 -49.44 -2.48
N CYS A 121 -5.53 -48.20 -2.84
CA CYS A 121 -4.28 -47.91 -3.52
C CYS A 121 -3.10 -48.04 -2.55
N THR A 122 -2.16 -48.94 -2.82
CA THR A 122 -0.97 -49.16 -1.98
C THR A 122 0.24 -48.37 -2.47
N GLN A 123 0.25 -48.00 -3.75
CA GLN A 123 1.31 -47.21 -4.36
C GLN A 123 0.72 -46.19 -5.33
N ALA A 124 0.68 -44.92 -4.94
CA ALA A 124 0.17 -43.85 -5.79
C ALA A 124 1.06 -43.61 -7.02
N ALA A 125 0.45 -43.19 -8.12
CA ALA A 125 1.15 -42.70 -9.30
C ALA A 125 1.69 -41.27 -9.07
N GLN A 126 2.58 -40.83 -9.95
CA GLN A 126 3.14 -39.47 -9.87
C GLN A 126 2.04 -38.41 -9.97
N GLY A 127 2.06 -37.43 -9.06
CA GLY A 127 1.02 -36.41 -8.96
C GLY A 127 -0.11 -36.76 -7.99
N TYR A 128 -0.05 -37.94 -7.35
CA TYR A 128 -0.95 -38.37 -6.29
C TYR A 128 -0.17 -38.88 -5.09
N PHE A 129 -0.82 -38.93 -3.93
CA PHE A 129 -0.33 -39.62 -2.74
C PHE A 129 -1.43 -40.47 -2.10
N VAL A 130 -1.04 -41.53 -1.40
CA VAL A 130 -1.94 -42.33 -0.57
C VAL A 130 -2.04 -41.65 0.80
N PRO A 131 -3.24 -41.23 1.26
CA PRO A 131 -3.38 -40.63 2.58
C PRO A 131 -3.07 -41.66 3.69
N PRO A 132 -2.39 -41.26 4.79
CA PRO A 132 -2.16 -42.17 5.91
C PRO A 132 -3.49 -42.68 6.50
N GLY A 133 -3.62 -44.01 6.58
CA GLY A 133 -4.83 -44.67 7.05
C GLY A 133 -5.90 -44.89 5.97
N ALA A 134 -5.53 -44.82 4.69
CA ALA A 134 -6.42 -45.17 3.57
C ALA A 134 -7.08 -46.54 3.76
N ASP A 135 -8.35 -46.63 3.38
CA ASP A 135 -9.17 -47.83 3.45
C ASP A 135 -10.08 -47.94 2.21
N ALA A 136 -10.80 -49.05 2.10
CA ALA A 136 -11.62 -49.37 0.94
C ALA A 136 -12.88 -48.52 0.78
N SER A 137 -13.31 -47.82 1.83
CA SER A 137 -14.53 -47.01 1.90
C SER A 137 -14.29 -45.51 1.69
N HIS A 138 -13.04 -45.06 1.81
CA HIS A 138 -12.63 -43.67 1.61
C HIS A 138 -11.69 -43.53 0.41
N GLN A 139 -11.54 -42.30 -0.05
CA GLN A 139 -10.66 -41.98 -1.16
C GLN A 139 -9.22 -42.44 -0.90
N SER A 140 -8.75 -43.37 -1.73
CA SER A 140 -7.45 -44.04 -1.59
C SER A 140 -6.27 -43.23 -2.11
N VAL A 141 -6.52 -42.21 -2.93
CA VAL A 141 -5.49 -41.34 -3.51
C VAL A 141 -5.98 -39.90 -3.55
N ILE A 142 -5.10 -38.98 -3.20
CA ILE A 142 -5.37 -37.53 -3.23
C ILE A 142 -4.41 -36.88 -4.23
N PRO A 143 -4.89 -36.04 -5.15
CA PRO A 143 -4.02 -35.31 -6.07
C PRO A 143 -3.10 -34.35 -5.30
N CYS A 144 -1.83 -34.30 -5.68
CA CYS A 144 -0.85 -33.42 -5.05
C CYS A 144 -1.23 -31.94 -5.14
N GLY A 145 -1.92 -31.54 -6.22
CA GLY A 145 -2.25 -30.16 -6.54
C GLY A 145 -3.62 -29.68 -6.07
N ASP A 146 -4.40 -30.53 -5.40
CA ASP A 146 -5.80 -30.29 -5.04
C ASP A 146 -5.93 -29.97 -3.56
N GLU A 147 -6.52 -28.82 -3.23
CA GLU A 147 -6.66 -28.35 -1.84
C GLU A 147 -7.94 -28.83 -1.17
N GLU A 148 -8.79 -29.60 -1.86
CA GLU A 148 -9.99 -30.19 -1.28
C GLU A 148 -9.65 -31.03 -0.04
N GLU A 149 -10.34 -30.76 1.08
CA GLU A 149 -10.14 -31.49 2.33
C GLU A 149 -10.86 -32.84 2.27
N ILE A 150 -10.07 -33.90 2.12
CA ILE A 150 -10.57 -35.27 2.06
C ILE A 150 -10.55 -35.87 3.46
N THR A 151 -11.72 -36.28 3.94
CA THR A 151 -11.85 -37.02 5.20
C THR A 151 -11.69 -38.51 4.93
N VAL A 152 -10.80 -39.16 5.68
CA VAL A 152 -10.57 -40.61 5.67
C VAL A 152 -10.95 -41.21 7.03
N LYS A 153 -10.65 -42.50 7.23
CA LYS A 153 -10.90 -43.21 8.49
C LYS A 153 -10.57 -42.41 9.75
N ASN A 154 -11.40 -42.55 10.77
CA ASN A 154 -11.26 -41.90 12.08
C ASN A 154 -11.29 -40.35 12.01
N ASP A 155 -12.07 -39.80 11.06
CA ASP A 155 -12.28 -38.36 10.85
C ASP A 155 -11.00 -37.56 10.58
N LYS A 156 -9.94 -38.23 10.12
CA LYS A 156 -8.68 -37.60 9.74
C LYS A 156 -8.81 -36.94 8.39
N LYS A 157 -8.23 -35.76 8.22
CA LYS A 157 -8.34 -34.98 6.98
C LYS A 157 -6.98 -34.77 6.33
N TYR A 158 -6.96 -34.85 5.00
CA TYR A 158 -5.76 -34.63 4.20
C TYR A 158 -6.10 -33.82 2.94
N LYS A 159 -5.11 -33.09 2.43
CA LYS A 159 -5.21 -32.32 1.19
C LYS A 159 -3.86 -32.23 0.47
N GLY A 160 -3.89 -31.86 -0.80
CA GLY A 160 -2.71 -31.45 -1.56
C GLY A 160 -2.26 -30.02 -1.25
N VAL A 161 -1.40 -29.49 -2.10
CA VAL A 161 -0.88 -28.12 -2.09
C VAL A 161 -1.15 -27.51 -3.45
N LEU A 162 -1.82 -26.36 -3.52
CA LEU A 162 -2.16 -25.73 -4.80
C LEU A 162 -0.95 -25.61 -5.72
N HIS A 163 -1.14 -25.88 -7.01
CA HIS A 163 -0.09 -25.84 -8.04
C HIS A 163 1.07 -26.83 -7.83
N CYS A 164 0.92 -27.80 -6.93
CA CYS A 164 1.90 -28.87 -6.76
C CYS A 164 1.69 -29.98 -7.79
N THR A 165 2.76 -30.39 -8.47
CA THR A 165 2.74 -31.46 -9.49
C THR A 165 3.30 -32.78 -8.95
N ARG A 166 4.10 -32.73 -7.88
CA ARG A 166 4.65 -33.92 -7.20
C ARG A 166 4.74 -33.68 -5.72
N CYS A 167 4.32 -34.65 -4.91
CA CYS A 167 4.30 -34.53 -3.47
C CYS A 167 4.59 -35.87 -2.80
N ASN A 168 4.98 -35.80 -1.53
CA ASN A 168 5.03 -36.95 -0.63
C ASN A 168 3.83 -36.90 0.32
N ALA A 169 3.34 -38.07 0.73
CA ALA A 169 2.27 -38.16 1.72
C ALA A 169 2.69 -37.45 3.03
N PRO A 170 1.78 -36.75 3.70
CA PRO A 170 2.05 -36.16 5.00
C PRO A 170 2.26 -37.24 6.07
N THR A 171 2.84 -36.85 7.20
CA THR A 171 2.75 -37.68 8.41
C THR A 171 1.30 -37.75 8.89
N GLU A 172 0.98 -38.76 9.69
CA GLU A 172 -0.39 -38.97 10.18
C GLU A 172 -0.95 -37.72 10.88
N ALA A 173 -2.22 -37.40 10.63
CA ALA A 173 -2.90 -36.28 11.29
C ALA A 173 -3.15 -36.63 12.77
N ALA A 174 -2.84 -35.67 13.66
CA ALA A 174 -2.98 -35.79 15.11
C ALA A 174 -4.32 -35.21 15.62
N ASP A 175 -4.97 -34.37 14.82
CA ASP A 175 -6.20 -33.66 15.13
C ASP A 175 -7.14 -33.64 13.90
N ALA A 176 -8.30 -33.01 14.04
CA ALA A 176 -9.32 -32.93 12.98
C ALA A 176 -8.99 -31.92 11.86
N ASN A 177 -7.84 -31.21 11.92
CA ASN A 177 -7.45 -30.27 10.86
C ASN A 177 -6.84 -31.02 9.67
N ALA A 178 -7.13 -30.53 8.46
CA ALA A 178 -6.61 -31.13 7.24
C ALA A 178 -5.11 -30.94 7.11
N LYS A 179 -4.37 -32.06 7.05
CA LYS A 179 -2.92 -32.04 6.90
C LYS A 179 -2.52 -32.09 5.42
N ALA A 180 -1.79 -31.08 4.98
CA ALA A 180 -1.36 -30.96 3.60
C ALA A 180 -0.16 -31.87 3.27
N ALA A 181 -0.12 -32.40 2.05
CA ALA A 181 1.02 -33.14 1.52
C ALA A 181 2.30 -32.28 1.46
N THR A 182 3.46 -32.93 1.46
CA THR A 182 4.73 -32.23 1.26
C THR A 182 5.02 -32.13 -0.24
N CYS A 183 4.82 -30.94 -0.81
CA CYS A 183 5.15 -30.67 -2.20
C CYS A 183 6.66 -30.78 -2.46
N THR A 184 7.02 -31.42 -3.56
CA THR A 184 8.41 -31.66 -4.01
C THR A 184 8.69 -31.08 -5.39
N ALA A 185 7.65 -30.79 -6.18
CA ALA A 185 7.76 -30.06 -7.43
C ALA A 185 6.47 -29.29 -7.71
N CYS A 186 6.63 -28.05 -8.18
CA CYS A 186 5.54 -27.17 -8.55
C CYS A 186 5.31 -27.17 -10.08
N GLN A 187 4.25 -26.50 -10.51
CA GLN A 187 4.05 -26.14 -11.92
C GLN A 187 5.23 -25.26 -12.43
N ALA A 188 5.44 -25.23 -13.75
CA ALA A 188 6.65 -24.66 -14.36
C ALA A 188 6.87 -23.15 -14.10
N ASP A 189 5.81 -22.41 -13.80
CA ASP A 189 5.79 -20.98 -13.50
C ASP A 189 5.79 -20.67 -12.00
N ARG A 190 5.96 -21.69 -11.14
CA ARG A 190 5.94 -21.58 -9.68
C ARG A 190 7.29 -22.00 -9.07
N TYR A 191 7.58 -21.46 -7.90
CA TYR A 191 8.74 -21.74 -7.07
C TYR A 191 8.32 -22.57 -5.86
N LEU A 192 9.03 -23.65 -5.59
CA LEU A 192 8.84 -24.44 -4.37
C LEU A 192 9.44 -23.69 -3.18
N LYS A 193 8.60 -23.31 -2.23
CA LYS A 193 8.98 -22.64 -0.98
C LYS A 193 8.77 -23.58 0.19
N THR A 194 9.82 -23.76 0.98
CA THR A 194 9.77 -24.51 2.25
C THR A 194 9.88 -23.54 3.40
N ALA A 195 8.86 -23.49 4.25
CA ALA A 195 8.83 -22.69 5.46
C ALA A 195 9.67 -23.34 6.58
N LYS A 196 9.90 -22.61 7.67
CA LYS A 196 10.73 -23.06 8.81
C LYS A 196 10.16 -24.29 9.52
N ASP A 197 8.84 -24.44 9.51
CA ASP A 197 8.11 -25.59 10.03
C ASP A 197 8.05 -26.78 9.05
N GLN A 198 8.82 -26.72 7.95
CA GLN A 198 8.86 -27.70 6.86
C GLN A 198 7.59 -27.77 6.01
N ALA A 199 6.63 -26.85 6.20
CA ALA A 199 5.51 -26.73 5.29
C ALA A 199 6.01 -26.30 3.91
N THR A 200 5.41 -26.86 2.86
CA THR A 200 5.81 -26.60 1.47
C THR A 200 4.68 -25.94 0.71
N SER A 201 5.01 -24.99 -0.15
CA SER A 201 4.05 -24.22 -0.95
C SER A 201 4.63 -23.93 -2.33
N CYS A 202 3.76 -23.70 -3.31
CA CYS A 202 4.13 -23.31 -4.66
C CYS A 202 3.74 -21.86 -4.90
N VAL A 203 4.73 -20.97 -4.95
CA VAL A 203 4.52 -19.52 -5.00
C VAL A 203 5.04 -18.92 -6.31
N THR A 204 4.58 -17.73 -6.66
CA THR A 204 5.15 -16.94 -7.75
C THR A 204 6.51 -16.35 -7.37
N GLU A 205 7.27 -15.87 -8.35
CA GLU A 205 8.55 -15.19 -8.10
C GLU A 205 8.39 -13.95 -7.20
N GLN A 206 7.30 -13.21 -7.40
CA GLN A 206 6.98 -12.03 -6.61
C GLN A 206 6.66 -12.37 -5.16
N GLU A 207 5.89 -13.43 -4.91
CA GLU A 207 5.61 -13.91 -3.53
C GLU A 207 6.86 -14.48 -2.86
N CYS A 208 7.74 -15.11 -3.65
CA CYS A 208 9.03 -15.62 -3.20
C CYS A 208 9.95 -14.51 -2.70
N THR A 209 10.08 -13.42 -3.47
CA THR A 209 11.01 -12.31 -3.22
C THR A 209 10.39 -11.17 -2.40
N GLY A 210 9.06 -11.08 -2.33
CA GLY A 210 8.34 -10.12 -1.49
C GLY A 210 8.29 -10.53 -0.02
N THR A 211 8.59 -11.79 0.31
CA THR A 211 8.78 -12.22 1.70
C THR A 211 10.22 -11.89 2.14
N GLU A 212 10.38 -11.13 3.22
CA GLU A 212 11.72 -10.91 3.80
C GLU A 212 12.44 -12.24 4.09
N GLY A 213 13.74 -12.28 3.81
CA GLY A 213 14.57 -13.45 4.08
C GLY A 213 14.52 -14.58 3.06
N PHE A 214 13.93 -14.41 1.87
CA PHE A 214 13.96 -15.40 0.79
C PHE A 214 14.40 -14.80 -0.57
N PHE A 215 14.97 -15.64 -1.44
CA PHE A 215 15.26 -15.29 -2.83
C PHE A 215 14.83 -16.40 -3.78
N ALA A 216 14.47 -16.00 -5.01
CA ALA A 216 14.14 -16.91 -6.09
C ALA A 216 15.41 -17.48 -6.73
N LYS A 217 15.57 -18.81 -6.67
CA LYS A 217 16.66 -19.51 -7.35
C LYS A 217 16.17 -20.16 -8.62
N ASN A 218 16.73 -19.70 -9.73
CA ASN A 218 16.51 -20.27 -11.05
C ASN A 218 17.51 -21.41 -11.27
N GLY A 219 16.99 -22.64 -11.40
CA GLY A 219 17.76 -23.86 -11.64
C GLY A 219 16.88 -24.94 -12.28
N GLY A 220 17.34 -26.20 -12.30
CA GLY A 220 16.52 -27.31 -12.83
C GLY A 220 15.17 -27.48 -12.13
N THR A 221 15.11 -27.15 -10.83
CA THR A 221 13.86 -26.94 -10.08
C THR A 221 13.88 -25.53 -9.52
N LYS A 222 12.81 -24.76 -9.75
CA LYS A 222 12.65 -23.41 -9.23
C LYS A 222 12.33 -23.48 -7.73
N THR A 223 13.16 -22.88 -6.89
CA THR A 223 13.01 -22.91 -5.42
C THR A 223 13.12 -21.52 -4.80
N CYS A 224 12.42 -21.33 -3.69
CA CYS A 224 12.63 -20.19 -2.79
C CYS A 224 13.61 -20.60 -1.70
N GLU A 225 14.83 -20.07 -1.76
CA GLU A 225 15.86 -20.35 -0.77
C GLU A 225 15.96 -19.21 0.24
N ALA A 226 16.26 -19.55 1.49
CA ALA A 226 16.41 -18.57 2.54
C ALA A 226 17.69 -17.75 2.35
N CYS A 227 17.61 -16.47 2.66
CA CYS A 227 18.77 -15.59 2.76
C CYS A 227 19.66 -15.97 3.95
N ALA A 228 20.92 -15.56 3.90
CA ALA A 228 21.82 -15.66 5.05
C ALA A 228 21.24 -14.88 6.24
N GLU A 229 21.56 -15.31 7.45
CA GLU A 229 20.91 -14.78 8.66
C GLU A 229 21.06 -13.28 8.84
N THR A 230 22.13 -12.67 8.33
CA THR A 230 22.42 -11.24 8.42
C THR A 230 21.74 -10.41 7.31
N CYS A 231 21.28 -11.04 6.22
CA CYS A 231 20.56 -10.37 5.15
C CYS A 231 19.09 -10.19 5.53
N LYS A 232 18.55 -8.99 5.36
CA LYS A 232 17.11 -8.75 5.41
C LYS A 232 16.45 -9.15 4.10
N THR A 233 17.06 -8.76 2.98
CA THR A 233 16.74 -9.24 1.63
C THR A 233 18.02 -9.66 0.93
N CYS A 234 17.94 -10.63 0.02
CA CYS A 234 19.08 -11.11 -0.76
C CYS A 234 18.64 -11.44 -2.19
N LYS A 235 19.61 -11.59 -3.09
CA LYS A 235 19.38 -11.88 -4.51
C LYS A 235 20.41 -12.89 -4.99
N THR A 236 20.02 -13.78 -5.91
CA THR A 236 20.86 -14.82 -6.55
C THR A 236 21.40 -15.91 -5.62
N GLU A 237 21.84 -15.59 -4.41
CA GLU A 237 22.40 -16.51 -3.43
C GLU A 237 22.16 -16.00 -2.01
N ALA A 238 22.20 -16.90 -1.01
CA ALA A 238 21.90 -16.57 0.38
C ALA A 238 22.76 -15.42 0.93
N ALA A 239 24.06 -15.38 0.60
CA ALA A 239 25.00 -14.39 1.12
C ALA A 239 25.07 -13.07 0.32
N LYS A 240 24.34 -12.99 -0.80
CA LYS A 240 24.32 -11.80 -1.68
C LYS A 240 23.17 -10.89 -1.28
N CYS A 241 23.36 -10.22 -0.13
CA CYS A 241 22.35 -9.36 0.46
C CYS A 241 22.08 -8.13 -0.43
N THR A 242 20.83 -7.67 -0.45
CA THR A 242 20.42 -6.37 -1.02
C THR A 242 20.00 -5.38 0.07
N SER A 243 19.69 -5.86 1.26
CA SER A 243 19.52 -5.07 2.47
C SER A 243 19.87 -5.91 3.70
N CYS A 244 20.09 -5.24 4.83
CA CYS A 244 20.65 -5.84 6.03
C CYS A 244 19.74 -5.72 7.23
N LYS A 245 19.88 -6.65 8.18
CA LYS A 245 19.20 -6.63 9.47
C LYS A 245 19.93 -5.74 10.46
N ASP A 246 19.25 -5.39 11.55
CA ASP A 246 19.72 -4.42 12.55
C ASP A 246 21.00 -4.84 13.28
N ASP A 247 21.29 -6.14 13.38
CA ASP A 247 22.52 -6.66 14.00
C ASP A 247 23.77 -6.36 13.17
N LYS A 248 23.63 -6.30 11.84
CA LYS A 248 24.70 -5.96 10.89
C LYS A 248 24.17 -5.01 9.81
N PRO A 249 23.83 -3.75 10.16
CA PRO A 249 22.93 -2.93 9.36
C PRO A 249 23.55 -2.35 8.09
N TYR A 250 24.87 -2.41 7.91
CA TYR A 250 25.53 -1.79 6.76
C TYR A 250 25.78 -2.80 5.65
N LEU A 251 25.25 -2.50 4.46
CA LEU A 251 25.53 -3.29 3.26
C LEU A 251 26.88 -2.88 2.66
N LYS A 252 27.85 -3.79 2.70
CA LYS A 252 29.15 -3.65 2.04
C LYS A 252 29.12 -4.32 0.67
N LYS A 253 29.03 -3.52 -0.38
CA LYS A 253 29.00 -3.97 -1.76
C LYS A 253 30.40 -4.31 -2.26
N ASP A 254 30.49 -5.34 -3.09
CA ASP A 254 31.68 -5.58 -3.92
C ASP A 254 31.69 -4.54 -5.06
N ASN A 255 32.88 -4.11 -5.52
CA ASN A 255 33.02 -3.07 -6.56
C ASN A 255 32.12 -3.32 -7.78
N GLY A 256 31.12 -2.47 -7.97
CA GLY A 256 30.18 -2.52 -9.11
C GLY A 256 29.05 -3.55 -9.00
N SER A 257 28.81 -4.16 -7.84
CA SER A 257 27.70 -5.08 -7.61
C SER A 257 26.48 -4.40 -6.99
N ASP A 258 25.28 -4.85 -7.39
CA ASP A 258 24.02 -4.48 -6.73
C ASP A 258 23.79 -5.22 -5.40
N THR A 259 24.67 -6.18 -5.07
CA THR A 259 24.59 -7.03 -3.88
C THR A 259 25.85 -6.89 -3.02
N GLY A 260 25.75 -7.25 -1.75
CA GLY A 260 26.86 -7.15 -0.81
C GLY A 260 26.74 -8.07 0.39
N THR A 261 27.65 -7.88 1.33
CA THR A 261 27.64 -8.57 2.64
C THR A 261 27.22 -7.60 3.73
N CYS A 262 26.45 -8.08 4.70
CA CYS A 262 26.00 -7.28 5.83
C CYS A 262 27.05 -7.27 6.93
N VAL A 263 27.45 -6.06 7.35
CA VAL A 263 28.50 -5.83 8.34
C VAL A 263 28.04 -4.84 9.42
N THR A 264 28.69 -4.91 10.57
CA THR A 264 28.54 -3.91 11.64
C THR A 264 29.24 -2.60 11.27
N GLU A 265 28.93 -1.53 11.99
CA GLU A 265 29.61 -0.24 11.82
C GLU A 265 31.13 -0.34 12.01
N ALA A 266 31.58 -1.15 12.97
CA ALA A 266 32.99 -1.38 13.25
C ALA A 266 33.68 -2.14 12.09
N GLU A 267 33.04 -3.21 11.60
CA GLU A 267 33.52 -3.98 10.45
C GLU A 267 33.57 -3.15 9.16
N CYS A 268 32.64 -2.19 9.01
CA CYS A 268 32.63 -1.23 7.90
C CYS A 268 33.89 -0.36 7.88
N LYS A 269 34.37 0.05 9.06
CA LYS A 269 35.56 0.91 9.23
C LYS A 269 36.88 0.13 9.17
N THR A 270 36.85 -1.21 9.16
CA THR A 270 38.07 -2.04 9.17
C THR A 270 38.95 -1.72 7.96
N GLY A 271 40.21 -1.35 8.24
CA GLY A 271 41.20 -0.99 7.22
C GLY A 271 41.05 0.42 6.64
N ASN A 272 40.13 1.25 7.15
CA ASN A 272 39.90 2.64 6.76
C ASN A 272 39.63 2.87 5.27
N THR A 273 39.24 1.83 4.51
CA THR A 273 38.96 1.93 3.06
C THR A 273 37.50 2.27 2.74
N HIS A 274 36.63 2.15 3.75
CA HIS A 274 35.20 2.42 3.67
C HIS A 274 34.76 3.21 4.90
N TYR A 275 33.61 3.87 4.79
CA TYR A 275 32.94 4.54 5.90
C TYR A 275 31.45 4.18 5.93
N PRO A 276 30.81 4.18 7.12
CA PRO A 276 29.39 3.94 7.25
C PRO A 276 28.59 5.13 6.71
N ASP A 277 27.69 4.88 5.77
CA ASP A 277 26.66 5.79 5.33
C ASP A 277 25.33 5.40 5.97
N ASP A 278 24.76 6.34 6.72
CA ASP A 278 23.51 6.16 7.47
C ASP A 278 22.28 6.55 6.63
N THR A 279 22.49 6.97 5.37
CA THR A 279 21.43 7.19 4.38
C THR A 279 20.77 5.85 4.05
N GLU A 280 19.45 5.75 4.14
CA GLU A 280 18.74 4.51 3.83
C GLU A 280 18.74 4.22 2.31
N PRO A 281 19.10 2.99 1.87
CA PRO A 281 19.55 1.87 2.69
C PRO A 281 20.99 2.05 3.21
N LYS A 282 21.21 1.78 4.51
CA LYS A 282 22.53 1.90 5.16
C LYS A 282 23.60 1.09 4.43
N THR A 283 24.69 1.74 4.03
CA THR A 283 25.75 1.14 3.20
C THR A 283 27.15 1.44 3.71
N CYS A 284 28.12 0.59 3.36
CA CYS A 284 29.54 0.91 3.47
C CYS A 284 30.02 1.51 2.16
N LYS A 285 30.14 2.84 2.12
CA LYS A 285 30.68 3.53 0.95
C LYS A 285 32.20 3.48 0.94
N THR A 286 32.77 3.32 -0.26
CA THR A 286 34.23 3.38 -0.41
C THR A 286 34.71 4.81 -0.18
N CYS A 287 35.94 4.99 0.30
CA CYS A 287 36.51 6.33 0.48
C CYS A 287 36.54 7.12 -0.85
N ALA A 288 36.75 6.45 -1.98
CA ALA A 288 36.76 7.07 -3.30
C ALA A 288 35.39 7.63 -3.74
N GLU A 289 34.28 7.09 -3.24
CA GLU A 289 32.93 7.60 -3.55
C GLU A 289 32.53 8.79 -2.67
N GLY A 290 33.12 8.91 -1.47
CA GLY A 290 32.82 9.99 -0.50
C GLY A 290 33.81 11.15 -0.48
N THR A 291 34.93 11.03 -1.19
CA THR A 291 35.99 12.03 -1.25
C THR A 291 36.39 12.24 -2.70
N SER A 292 36.64 13.48 -3.11
CA SER A 292 37.11 13.81 -4.46
C SER A 292 38.35 12.97 -4.84
N ASP A 293 38.25 12.29 -5.98
CA ASP A 293 39.19 11.38 -6.65
C ASP A 293 40.51 11.01 -5.94
N GLY A 294 40.65 9.72 -5.62
CA GLY A 294 41.95 9.08 -5.35
C GLY A 294 42.34 8.88 -3.89
N CYS A 295 41.43 9.08 -2.94
CA CYS A 295 41.66 8.78 -1.53
C CYS A 295 41.72 7.27 -1.25
N ALA A 296 42.83 6.81 -0.64
CA ALA A 296 43.05 5.41 -0.32
C ALA A 296 42.46 5.01 1.04
N THR A 297 42.56 5.89 2.04
CA THR A 297 41.91 5.67 3.35
C THR A 297 41.25 6.94 3.87
N CYS A 298 40.13 6.82 4.58
CA CYS A 298 39.34 7.94 5.09
C CYS A 298 38.76 7.66 6.47
N GLU A 299 38.27 8.71 7.13
CA GLU A 299 37.59 8.65 8.42
C GLU A 299 36.38 9.59 8.42
N LYS A 300 35.23 9.10 8.91
CA LYS A 300 34.02 9.91 9.12
C LYS A 300 34.07 10.55 10.51
N GLY A 301 34.04 11.87 10.55
CA GLY A 301 33.97 12.66 11.79
C GLY A 301 32.59 12.59 12.45
N ALA A 302 32.52 13.02 13.72
CA ALA A 302 31.26 13.07 14.48
C ALA A 302 30.24 14.08 13.89
N ASP A 303 30.70 15.00 13.05
CA ASP A 303 29.92 15.96 12.27
C ASP A 303 29.37 15.36 10.95
N GLY A 304 29.66 14.08 10.68
CA GLY A 304 29.25 13.38 9.46
C GLY A 304 30.18 13.61 8.27
N ALA A 305 31.20 14.48 8.39
CA ALA A 305 32.12 14.78 7.29
C ALA A 305 33.16 13.65 7.11
N VAL A 306 33.42 13.26 5.86
CA VAL A 306 34.42 12.23 5.53
C VAL A 306 35.74 12.92 5.18
N ALA A 307 36.79 12.64 5.95
CA ALA A 307 38.12 13.18 5.75
C ALA A 307 39.07 12.10 5.22
N CYS A 308 39.75 12.39 4.12
CA CYS A 308 40.83 11.59 3.59
C CYS A 308 42.05 11.59 4.51
N LYS A 309 42.64 10.40 4.74
CA LYS A 309 43.81 10.16 5.59
C LYS A 309 45.05 9.84 4.80
N THR A 310 44.94 9.03 3.75
CA THR A 310 46.06 8.68 2.87
C THR A 310 45.62 8.65 1.42
N CYS A 311 46.57 8.94 0.53
CA CYS A 311 46.38 8.90 -0.92
C CYS A 311 47.19 7.76 -1.55
N GLY A 312 46.72 7.22 -2.68
CA GLY A 312 47.50 6.29 -3.50
C GLY A 312 48.55 6.99 -4.39
N ASN A 313 49.52 6.24 -4.93
CA ASN A 313 50.47 6.67 -5.96
C ASN A 313 51.20 8.01 -5.70
N GLN A 314 52.00 8.10 -4.64
CA GLN A 314 52.85 9.28 -4.30
C GLN A 314 52.11 10.64 -4.21
N LYS A 315 50.77 10.65 -4.20
CA LYS A 315 49.96 11.84 -4.00
C LYS A 315 49.90 12.22 -2.52
N LYS A 316 49.63 13.49 -2.26
CA LYS A 316 49.46 14.09 -0.92
C LYS A 316 47.98 14.36 -0.65
N VAL A 317 47.58 14.33 0.61
CA VAL A 317 46.22 14.71 1.04
C VAL A 317 46.04 16.21 0.83
N GLN A 318 44.91 16.61 0.24
CA GLN A 318 44.57 18.02 -0.01
C GLN A 318 44.43 18.82 1.30
N PRO A 319 44.61 20.16 1.27
CA PRO A 319 44.46 21.02 2.45
C PRO A 319 43.11 20.96 3.15
N ASN A 320 42.02 20.75 2.40
CA ASN A 320 40.67 20.58 2.95
C ASN A 320 40.41 19.15 3.45
N LYS A 321 41.38 18.23 3.29
CA LYS A 321 41.30 16.79 3.59
C LYS A 321 40.17 16.06 2.86
N LYS A 322 39.61 16.58 1.78
CA LYS A 322 38.52 15.93 1.02
C LYS A 322 38.99 15.16 -0.21
N GLY A 323 40.28 15.09 -0.50
CA GLY A 323 40.80 14.42 -1.68
C GLY A 323 42.32 14.37 -1.73
N CYS A 324 42.86 14.03 -2.91
CA CYS A 324 44.29 13.85 -3.14
C CYS A 324 44.82 14.79 -4.23
N VAL A 325 46.07 15.23 -4.09
CA VAL A 325 46.77 16.12 -5.03
C VAL A 325 48.21 15.67 -5.23
N GLU A 326 48.80 15.87 -6.41
CA GLU A 326 50.19 15.44 -6.66
C GLU A 326 51.22 16.22 -5.83
N ASN A 327 51.06 17.54 -5.75
CA ASN A 327 51.95 18.43 -5.01
C ASN A 327 51.13 19.41 -4.16
N CYS A 328 51.71 19.90 -3.06
CA CYS A 328 51.03 20.88 -2.23
C CYS A 328 50.84 22.19 -3.00
N PRO A 329 49.59 22.71 -3.11
CA PRO A 329 49.32 23.93 -3.83
C PRO A 329 49.95 25.15 -3.15
N SER A 330 49.98 26.28 -3.87
CA SER A 330 50.53 27.55 -3.38
C SER A 330 49.96 27.92 -2.00
N ASN A 331 50.82 28.46 -1.12
CA ASN A 331 50.49 28.79 0.27
C ASN A 331 50.11 27.57 1.13
N SER A 332 50.59 26.38 0.77
CA SER A 332 50.53 25.18 1.60
C SER A 332 51.83 24.40 1.55
N ASN A 333 52.07 23.53 2.54
CA ASN A 333 53.18 22.58 2.54
C ASN A 333 52.86 21.38 3.43
N ASP A 334 53.67 20.34 3.34
CA ASP A 334 53.57 19.12 4.15
C ASP A 334 54.70 19.01 5.19
N LYS A 335 55.34 20.12 5.56
CA LYS A 335 56.47 20.09 6.51
C LYS A 335 56.04 19.63 7.89
N LYS A 336 54.82 19.99 8.30
CA LYS A 336 54.27 19.65 9.62
C LYS A 336 53.83 18.19 9.68
N THR A 337 53.19 17.73 8.61
CA THR A 337 52.65 16.38 8.47
C THR A 337 53.06 15.84 7.10
N PRO A 338 54.16 15.05 6.99
CA PRO A 338 54.64 14.53 5.72
C PRO A 338 53.53 13.83 4.93
N GLY A 339 53.34 14.20 3.67
CA GLY A 339 52.29 13.64 2.80
C GLY A 339 50.89 14.24 2.98
N THR A 340 50.69 15.21 3.88
CA THR A 340 49.43 15.98 4.02
C THR A 340 49.71 17.46 3.82
N CYS A 341 49.06 18.07 2.84
CA CYS A 341 49.23 19.50 2.60
C CYS A 341 48.45 20.30 3.63
N GLU A 342 49.12 21.19 4.35
CA GLU A 342 48.51 22.13 5.29
C GLU A 342 48.77 23.55 4.82
N CYS A 343 47.75 24.42 4.87
CA CYS A 343 47.93 25.83 4.54
C CYS A 343 48.93 26.48 5.51
N VAL A 344 49.77 27.37 4.99
CA VAL A 344 50.70 28.16 5.81
C VAL A 344 49.91 29.14 6.69
N GLU A 345 50.55 29.61 7.76
CA GLU A 345 49.93 30.53 8.70
C GLU A 345 49.36 31.78 7.98
N GLY A 346 48.11 32.12 8.29
CA GLY A 346 47.38 33.21 7.63
C GLY A 346 46.56 32.82 6.40
N TYR A 347 46.50 31.52 6.03
CA TYR A 347 45.73 31.00 4.91
C TYR A 347 44.80 29.85 5.34
N VAL A 348 43.69 29.66 4.62
CA VAL A 348 42.70 28.58 4.84
C VAL A 348 42.45 27.78 3.57
N PRO A 349 42.10 26.48 3.66
CA PRO A 349 41.82 25.64 2.49
C PRO A 349 40.64 26.16 1.68
N GLU A 350 40.72 26.10 0.35
CA GLU A 350 39.56 26.27 -0.53
C GLU A 350 38.62 25.07 -0.43
N GLU A 351 37.33 25.28 -0.71
CA GLU A 351 36.32 24.21 -0.69
C GLU A 351 36.67 23.07 -1.66
N ALA A 352 37.18 23.41 -2.85
CA ALA A 352 37.64 22.46 -3.86
C ALA A 352 38.96 21.73 -3.49
N GLY A 353 39.68 22.16 -2.45
CA GLY A 353 40.92 21.52 -2.00
C GLY A 353 42.13 21.71 -2.91
N THR A 354 41.98 22.47 -3.99
CA THR A 354 43.03 22.76 -4.98
C THR A 354 43.95 23.92 -4.61
N GLY A 355 43.66 24.64 -3.52
CA GLY A 355 44.39 25.84 -3.11
C GLY A 355 44.17 26.24 -1.66
N CYS A 356 44.95 27.22 -1.22
CA CYS A 356 44.79 27.91 0.06
C CYS A 356 44.61 29.41 -0.21
N THR A 357 43.51 29.97 0.27
CA THR A 357 43.23 31.41 0.16
C THR A 357 43.68 32.13 1.41
N LYS A 358 44.07 33.39 1.27
CA LYS A 358 44.43 34.23 2.42
C LYS A 358 43.21 34.29 3.33
N LYS A 359 43.39 34.00 4.62
CA LYS A 359 42.33 34.06 5.63
C LYS A 359 41.62 35.41 5.45
N PRO A 360 40.37 35.43 4.98
CA PRO A 360 39.63 36.67 4.89
C PRO A 360 39.54 37.24 6.30
N ASP A 361 39.60 38.57 6.44
CA ASP A 361 39.05 39.18 7.65
C ASP A 361 37.65 38.60 7.86
N PRO A 362 37.34 38.15 9.08
CA PRO A 362 36.23 37.24 9.30
C PRO A 362 34.93 37.86 8.78
N PRO A 363 34.22 37.23 7.82
CA PRO A 363 32.81 37.55 7.67
C PRO A 363 32.13 37.15 8.98
N ALA A 364 31.24 38.01 9.44
CA ALA A 364 30.49 37.82 10.66
C ALA A 364 29.84 36.43 10.70
N ALA A 365 30.19 35.66 11.73
CA ALA A 365 29.34 34.79 12.54
C ALA A 365 28.29 33.86 11.88
N PRO A 366 28.24 32.57 12.27
CA PRO A 366 27.14 31.68 11.95
C PRO A 366 25.86 32.20 12.60
N CYS A 367 24.75 32.10 11.87
CA CYS A 367 23.42 32.45 12.32
C CYS A 367 23.05 31.69 13.61
N ASN A 368 22.28 32.31 14.49
CA ASN A 368 21.68 31.64 15.65
C ASN A 368 20.53 30.69 15.26
N THR A 369 19.92 30.91 14.10
CA THR A 369 18.77 30.14 13.59
C THR A 369 19.20 28.69 13.28
N PRO A 370 18.60 27.67 13.93
CA PRO A 370 19.01 26.28 13.71
C PRO A 370 18.79 25.79 12.28
N GLY A 371 19.82 25.20 11.67
CA GLY A 371 19.78 24.73 10.28
C GLY A 371 19.79 25.84 9.23
N CYS A 372 20.16 27.07 9.63
CA CYS A 372 20.29 28.21 8.74
C CYS A 372 21.71 28.32 8.16
N LYS A 373 21.82 28.25 6.84
CA LYS A 373 23.07 28.38 6.09
C LYS A 373 23.49 29.85 5.91
N THR A 374 22.53 30.75 5.66
CA THR A 374 22.78 32.21 5.55
C THR A 374 21.64 33.01 6.18
N CYS A 375 21.92 34.15 6.80
CA CYS A 375 20.93 35.02 7.44
C CYS A 375 21.27 36.50 7.30
N SER A 376 20.25 37.36 7.43
CA SER A 376 20.41 38.80 7.65
C SER A 376 20.52 39.11 9.15
N GLU A 377 21.23 40.19 9.50
CA GLU A 377 21.41 40.67 10.88
C GLU A 377 21.87 39.56 11.88
N PRO A 378 22.97 38.84 11.57
CA PRO A 378 23.40 37.66 12.33
C PRO A 378 23.65 37.99 13.81
N LYS A 379 23.27 37.04 14.68
CA LYS A 379 23.42 37.13 16.13
C LYS A 379 22.66 38.27 16.82
N THR A 380 21.65 38.82 16.16
CA THR A 380 20.74 39.81 16.76
C THR A 380 19.36 39.20 17.01
N SER A 381 18.51 39.90 17.76
CA SER A 381 17.11 39.53 17.94
C SER A 381 16.25 39.72 16.69
N LYS A 382 16.81 40.28 15.61
CA LYS A 382 16.17 40.50 14.30
C LYS A 382 16.76 39.61 13.22
N GLU A 383 17.53 38.59 13.60
CA GLU A 383 18.11 37.65 12.65
C GLU A 383 16.99 36.94 11.86
N VAL A 384 17.11 36.92 10.53
CA VAL A 384 16.18 36.21 9.64
C VAL A 384 16.98 35.30 8.74
N CYS A 385 16.65 34.01 8.70
CA CYS A 385 17.31 33.08 7.79
C CYS A 385 16.92 33.38 6.33
N THR A 386 17.91 33.37 5.45
CA THR A 386 17.77 33.60 4.01
C THR A 386 18.08 32.35 3.17
N GLU A 387 18.65 31.31 3.77
CA GLU A 387 18.90 30.01 3.15
C GLU A 387 19.06 28.92 4.21
N CYS A 388 18.39 27.80 4.04
CA CYS A 388 18.50 26.65 4.92
C CYS A 388 19.56 25.66 4.43
N GLU A 389 20.09 24.87 5.36
CA GLU A 389 20.89 23.69 5.03
C GLU A 389 20.01 22.60 4.43
N ASP A 390 20.50 21.89 3.41
CA ASP A 390 19.78 20.75 2.84
C ASP A 390 19.59 19.64 3.88
N PRO A 391 18.42 18.98 3.93
CA PRO A 391 17.31 19.06 2.99
C PRO A 391 16.20 20.08 3.33
N LYS A 392 16.41 21.00 4.28
CA LYS A 392 15.35 21.85 4.86
C LYS A 392 14.87 22.96 3.92
N ALA A 393 13.60 23.34 4.04
CA ALA A 393 12.97 24.45 3.35
C ALA A 393 12.78 25.68 4.25
N LEU A 394 12.88 26.87 3.65
CA LEU A 394 12.69 28.15 4.32
C LEU A 394 11.19 28.49 4.48
N THR A 395 10.75 28.70 5.72
CA THR A 395 9.39 29.15 6.06
C THR A 395 9.19 30.65 5.79
N PRO A 396 7.94 31.15 5.72
CA PRO A 396 7.66 32.57 5.50
C PRO A 396 8.26 33.53 6.54
N THR A 397 8.54 33.05 7.75
CA THR A 397 9.17 33.83 8.83
C THR A 397 10.70 33.73 8.84
N GLY A 398 11.31 33.06 7.86
CA GLY A 398 12.75 32.88 7.80
C GLY A 398 13.29 31.86 8.80
N GLN A 399 12.56 30.77 9.04
CA GLN A 399 12.97 29.59 9.82
C GLN A 399 13.14 28.37 8.91
N CYS A 400 13.89 27.35 9.33
CA CYS A 400 14.17 26.16 8.53
C CYS A 400 13.45 24.90 9.04
N ILE A 401 12.66 24.24 8.19
CA ILE A 401 11.91 23.01 8.53
C ILE A 401 12.15 21.90 7.49
N TYR A 402 11.94 20.63 7.86
CA TYR A 402 12.22 19.47 6.99
C TYR A 402 11.18 19.24 5.89
N GLY A 403 9.94 19.71 6.08
CA GLY A 403 8.86 19.53 5.12
C GLY A 403 7.76 20.56 5.33
N CYS A 404 7.23 21.11 4.25
CA CYS A 404 6.22 22.18 4.28
C CYS A 404 4.80 21.67 4.54
N GLU A 405 4.56 20.35 4.50
CA GLU A 405 3.27 19.70 4.75
C GLU A 405 2.74 19.91 6.18
N HIS A 406 3.62 20.23 7.13
CA HIS A 406 3.24 20.57 8.51
C HIS A 406 2.66 22.00 8.63
N LEU A 407 2.76 22.79 7.56
CA LEU A 407 2.19 24.13 7.45
C LEU A 407 0.92 24.02 6.60
N GLU A 408 -0.25 24.00 7.24
CA GLU A 408 -1.53 23.87 6.54
C GLU A 408 -1.68 24.95 5.45
N GLY A 409 -1.95 24.50 4.22
CA GLY A 409 -2.06 25.37 3.05
C GLY A 409 -0.72 25.83 2.46
N TYR A 410 0.40 25.21 2.82
CA TYR A 410 1.70 25.43 2.20
C TYR A 410 2.23 24.17 1.50
N TYR A 411 3.08 24.36 0.51
CA TYR A 411 3.74 23.30 -0.26
C TYR A 411 5.22 23.63 -0.46
N GLU A 412 6.03 22.60 -0.75
CA GLU A 412 7.44 22.80 -1.07
C GLU A 412 7.59 23.43 -2.45
N GLY A 413 8.33 24.54 -2.52
CA GLY A 413 8.65 25.18 -3.79
C GLY A 413 9.97 25.92 -3.74
N THR A 414 10.23 26.68 -4.80
CA THR A 414 11.49 27.42 -4.96
C THR A 414 11.27 28.91 -4.82
N SER A 415 11.99 29.59 -3.92
CA SER A 415 11.96 31.05 -3.78
C SER A 415 12.46 31.76 -5.04
N GLU A 416 12.25 33.08 -5.16
CA GLU A 416 12.71 33.89 -6.30
C GLU A 416 14.24 33.80 -6.55
N GLY A 417 15.01 33.33 -5.56
CA GLY A 417 16.46 33.12 -5.65
C GLY A 417 16.89 31.67 -5.90
N GLY A 418 15.99 30.76 -6.29
CA GLY A 418 16.35 29.37 -6.62
C GLY A 418 16.50 28.42 -5.42
N LYS A 419 16.09 28.83 -4.21
CA LYS A 419 16.30 28.09 -2.94
C LYS A 419 14.99 27.42 -2.46
N LYS A 420 15.09 26.29 -1.76
CA LYS A 420 13.92 25.60 -1.18
C LYS A 420 13.17 26.49 -0.17
N ALA A 421 11.87 26.63 -0.33
CA ALA A 421 11.02 27.44 0.52
C ALA A 421 9.57 26.91 0.58
N CYS A 422 8.88 27.15 1.69
CA CYS A 422 7.45 26.85 1.83
C CYS A 422 6.63 27.97 1.21
N LYS A 423 5.88 27.64 0.16
CA LYS A 423 4.98 28.57 -0.53
C LYS A 423 3.54 28.33 -0.13
N LYS A 424 2.78 29.42 0.03
CA LYS A 424 1.35 29.33 0.30
C LYS A 424 0.62 28.84 -0.96
N CYS A 425 -0.27 27.88 -0.81
CA CYS A 425 -1.21 27.47 -1.85
C CYS A 425 -2.27 28.58 -1.99
N GLU A 426 -2.18 29.38 -3.05
CA GLU A 426 -3.10 30.50 -3.30
C GLU A 426 -4.33 30.10 -4.13
N VAL A 427 -4.44 28.82 -4.51
CA VAL A 427 -5.59 28.33 -5.26
C VAL A 427 -6.83 28.32 -4.37
N GLU A 428 -7.84 29.09 -4.77
CA GLU A 428 -9.09 29.21 -4.01
C GLU A 428 -9.77 27.84 -3.84
N ASN A 429 -10.28 27.57 -2.64
CA ASN A 429 -10.94 26.31 -2.29
C ASN A 429 -10.06 25.05 -2.43
N CYS A 430 -8.75 25.23 -2.55
CA CYS A 430 -7.78 24.14 -2.51
C CYS A 430 -7.33 23.84 -1.07
N LEU A 431 -7.17 22.55 -0.75
CA LEU A 431 -6.63 22.07 0.51
C LEU A 431 -5.10 21.85 0.42
N LEU A 432 -4.64 21.24 -0.67
CA LEU A 432 -3.22 20.91 -0.90
C LEU A 432 -2.81 21.23 -2.34
N CYS A 433 -1.66 21.89 -2.51
CA CYS A 433 -1.04 22.15 -3.80
C CYS A 433 0.16 21.22 -4.02
N ASN A 434 0.42 20.85 -5.28
CA ASN A 434 1.65 20.16 -5.67
C ASN A 434 2.86 21.12 -5.73
N GLU A 435 4.06 20.60 -6.02
CA GLU A 435 5.32 21.37 -6.12
C GLU A 435 5.26 22.56 -7.12
N ASN A 436 4.36 22.48 -8.10
CA ASN A 436 4.14 23.53 -9.10
C ASN A 436 3.11 24.60 -8.65
N GLY A 437 2.58 24.49 -7.43
CA GLY A 437 1.52 25.37 -6.90
C GLY A 437 0.14 25.14 -7.49
N GLN A 438 -0.09 23.99 -8.13
CA GLN A 438 -1.39 23.62 -8.70
C GLN A 438 -2.18 22.80 -7.71
N CYS A 439 -3.51 22.94 -7.70
CA CYS A 439 -4.31 22.20 -6.74
C CYS A 439 -4.28 20.69 -6.98
N GLU A 440 -3.96 19.96 -5.92
CA GLU A 440 -3.98 18.51 -5.88
C GLU A 440 -5.26 17.98 -5.25
N THR A 441 -5.62 18.53 -4.09
CA THR A 441 -6.83 18.15 -3.34
C THR A 441 -7.69 19.38 -3.07
N CYS A 442 -8.94 19.34 -3.47
CA CYS A 442 -9.93 20.40 -3.20
C CYS A 442 -10.60 20.21 -1.84
N LYS A 443 -11.09 21.30 -1.26
CA LYS A 443 -11.94 21.24 -0.05
C LYS A 443 -13.28 20.58 -0.36
N ASP A 444 -13.92 20.01 0.66
CA ASP A 444 -15.29 19.47 0.56
C ASP A 444 -16.25 20.47 -0.12
N GLY A 445 -17.15 19.95 -0.95
CA GLY A 445 -18.02 20.75 -1.81
C GLY A 445 -17.36 21.24 -3.10
N TYR A 446 -16.10 20.88 -3.37
CA TYR A 446 -15.39 21.21 -4.61
C TYR A 446 -14.69 19.98 -5.19
N TYR A 447 -14.52 19.96 -6.52
CA TYR A 447 -13.80 18.93 -7.25
C TYR A 447 -12.68 19.53 -8.11
N LYS A 448 -11.68 18.72 -8.43
CA LYS A 448 -10.56 19.16 -9.25
C LYS A 448 -11.00 19.31 -10.71
N LYS A 449 -10.86 20.53 -11.23
CA LYS A 449 -11.05 20.86 -12.65
C LYS A 449 -9.74 21.43 -13.16
N GLU A 450 -8.97 20.59 -13.85
CA GLU A 450 -7.61 20.91 -14.32
C GLU A 450 -6.67 21.27 -13.15
N THR A 451 -6.31 22.54 -13.01
CA THR A 451 -5.39 23.07 -11.97
C THR A 451 -6.12 23.79 -10.83
N ALA A 452 -7.45 23.93 -10.91
CA ALA A 452 -8.28 24.67 -9.96
C ALA A 452 -9.39 23.80 -9.35
N CYS A 453 -10.09 24.36 -8.35
CA CYS A 453 -11.24 23.74 -7.71
C CYS A 453 -12.55 24.35 -8.21
N ALA A 454 -13.43 23.50 -8.74
CA ALA A 454 -14.78 23.88 -9.15
C ALA A 454 -15.79 23.36 -8.13
N LYS A 455 -16.86 24.11 -7.90
CA LYS A 455 -17.89 23.75 -6.92
C LYS A 455 -18.68 22.53 -7.38
N CYS A 456 -18.93 21.59 -6.47
CA CYS A 456 -19.92 20.55 -6.65
C CYS A 456 -21.33 21.14 -6.76
N ASP A 457 -22.26 20.38 -7.32
CA ASP A 457 -23.67 20.73 -7.24
C ASP A 457 -24.13 20.81 -5.79
N THR A 458 -25.03 21.75 -5.50
CA THR A 458 -25.53 22.01 -4.13
C THR A 458 -26.23 20.81 -3.49
N SER A 459 -26.60 19.81 -4.28
CA SER A 459 -27.17 18.56 -3.78
C SER A 459 -26.13 17.60 -3.18
N CYS A 460 -24.86 17.71 -3.56
CA CYS A 460 -23.77 16.85 -3.11
C CYS A 460 -22.98 17.47 -1.94
N LYS A 461 -22.45 16.63 -1.04
CA LYS A 461 -21.42 17.05 -0.08
C LYS A 461 -20.03 16.98 -0.72
N THR A 462 -19.74 15.88 -1.41
CA THR A 462 -18.56 15.73 -2.28
C THR A 462 -18.99 15.15 -3.62
N CYS A 463 -18.23 15.43 -4.67
CA CYS A 463 -18.51 14.96 -6.03
C CYS A 463 -17.23 14.48 -6.73
N ALA A 464 -17.39 13.73 -7.82
CA ALA A 464 -16.27 13.23 -8.60
C ALA A 464 -15.62 14.32 -9.46
N ASN A 465 -14.34 14.12 -9.78
CA ASN A 465 -13.58 15.03 -10.62
C ASN A 465 -14.20 15.12 -12.02
N GLY A 466 -14.47 16.34 -12.48
CA GLY A 466 -15.11 16.60 -13.77
C GLY A 466 -16.64 16.54 -13.75
N GLU A 467 -17.26 16.05 -12.67
CA GLU A 467 -18.69 15.76 -12.59
C GLU A 467 -19.36 16.48 -11.40
N PRO A 468 -19.86 17.72 -11.57
CA PRO A 468 -20.47 18.47 -10.47
C PRO A 468 -21.68 17.75 -9.85
N ASN A 469 -22.44 16.99 -10.65
CA ASN A 469 -23.60 16.21 -10.21
C ASN A 469 -23.28 14.76 -9.83
N GLY A 470 -22.04 14.31 -10.04
CA GLY A 470 -21.60 12.95 -9.72
C GLY A 470 -21.26 12.84 -8.25
N CYS A 471 -22.27 12.86 -7.37
CA CYS A 471 -22.03 12.88 -5.92
C CYS A 471 -21.28 11.62 -5.49
N THR A 472 -20.26 11.80 -4.66
CA THR A 472 -19.50 10.73 -4.00
C THR A 472 -19.83 10.64 -2.51
N SER A 473 -20.41 11.69 -1.92
CA SER A 473 -21.03 11.67 -0.60
C SER A 473 -22.15 12.69 -0.52
N CYS A 474 -23.02 12.53 0.47
CA CYS A 474 -24.18 13.37 0.68
C CYS A 474 -24.14 14.06 2.04
N GLU A 475 -24.84 15.18 2.14
CA GLU A 475 -25.11 15.82 3.43
C GLU A 475 -25.88 14.87 4.35
N ALA A 476 -25.75 15.06 5.67
CA ALA A 476 -26.46 14.24 6.65
C ALA A 476 -27.97 14.19 6.36
N LYS A 477 -28.59 13.01 6.57
CA LYS A 477 -30.00 12.71 6.25
C LYS A 477 -30.33 12.61 4.75
N LYS A 478 -29.32 12.50 3.89
CA LYS A 478 -29.48 12.18 2.47
C LYS A 478 -28.70 10.94 2.11
N ALA A 479 -29.37 9.95 1.50
CA ALA A 479 -28.76 8.72 1.05
C ALA A 479 -28.27 8.86 -0.39
N LEU A 480 -27.06 8.37 -0.67
CA LEU A 480 -26.51 8.33 -2.01
C LEU A 480 -27.16 7.18 -2.80
N SER A 481 -27.79 7.51 -3.93
CA SER A 481 -28.47 6.56 -4.80
C SER A 481 -27.71 6.40 -6.11
N TYR A 482 -27.48 5.15 -6.51
CA TYR A 482 -26.78 4.81 -7.76
C TYR A 482 -27.78 4.47 -8.85
N GLU A 483 -27.71 5.16 -9.99
CA GLU A 483 -28.52 4.88 -11.17
C GLU A 483 -27.58 4.48 -12.33
N GLY A 484 -27.12 3.22 -12.35
CA GLY A 484 -26.23 2.69 -13.39
C GLY A 484 -24.92 2.07 -12.87
N GLU A 485 -24.01 1.76 -13.79
CA GLU A 485 -22.66 1.27 -13.47
C GLU A 485 -21.72 2.45 -13.15
N GLY A 486 -21.06 2.42 -11.99
CA GLY A 486 -20.15 3.49 -11.55
C GLY A 486 -20.09 3.68 -10.03
N ASN A 487 -19.25 4.61 -9.58
CA ASN A 487 -19.05 4.94 -8.14
C ASN A 487 -19.65 6.29 -7.73
N THR A 488 -20.31 6.99 -8.66
CA THR A 488 -21.01 8.27 -8.42
C THR A 488 -22.52 8.05 -8.38
N GLY A 489 -23.22 8.91 -7.65
CA GLY A 489 -24.67 8.81 -7.49
C GLY A 489 -25.34 10.17 -7.28
N THR A 490 -26.63 10.13 -6.99
CA THR A 490 -27.44 11.32 -6.66
C THR A 490 -27.88 11.27 -5.20
N CYS A 491 -27.83 12.42 -4.52
CA CYS A 491 -28.27 12.51 -3.13
C CYS A 491 -29.79 12.60 -3.04
N LYS A 492 -30.40 11.53 -2.52
CA LYS A 492 -31.85 11.43 -2.27
C LYS A 492 -32.13 11.59 -0.78
N SER A 493 -33.40 11.78 -0.41
CA SER A 493 -33.78 11.78 1.01
C SER A 493 -33.41 10.44 1.65
N GLU A 494 -33.01 10.46 2.92
CA GLU A 494 -32.82 9.24 3.71
C GLU A 494 -34.04 8.30 3.65
N CYS A 495 -33.79 7.04 3.95
CA CYS A 495 -34.82 6.01 3.98
C CYS A 495 -35.93 6.36 4.98
N LYS A 496 -37.19 6.25 4.53
CA LYS A 496 -38.37 6.32 5.39
C LYS A 496 -39.17 5.02 5.28
N PRO A 497 -39.57 4.39 6.41
CA PRO A 497 -40.37 3.18 6.38
C PRO A 497 -41.62 3.35 5.52
N GLY A 498 -41.90 2.39 4.63
CA GLY A 498 -43.04 2.40 3.72
C GLY A 498 -42.85 3.18 2.41
N THR A 499 -41.68 3.78 2.17
CA THR A 499 -41.36 4.48 0.92
C THR A 499 -40.45 3.64 0.02
N ASN A 500 -40.56 3.78 -1.31
CA ASN A 500 -39.69 3.11 -2.30
C ASN A 500 -39.54 1.59 -2.07
N ASN A 501 -40.63 0.93 -1.68
CA ASN A 501 -40.70 -0.49 -1.36
C ASN A 501 -39.85 -0.96 -0.15
N CYS A 502 -39.30 -0.03 0.63
CA CYS A 502 -38.60 -0.34 1.86
C CYS A 502 -39.57 -0.47 3.04
N GLU A 503 -39.58 -1.62 3.72
CA GLU A 503 -40.37 -1.87 4.93
C GLU A 503 -39.72 -1.23 6.17
N LYS A 504 -38.40 -1.40 6.33
CA LYS A 504 -37.65 -0.94 7.50
C LYS A 504 -36.38 -0.19 7.11
N CYS A 505 -36.08 0.87 7.84
CA CYS A 505 -34.90 1.72 7.64
C CYS A 505 -34.02 1.72 8.91
N GLU A 506 -33.63 0.54 9.38
CA GLU A 506 -32.93 0.38 10.66
C GLU A 506 -31.40 0.50 10.52
N LEU A 507 -30.86 0.49 9.30
CA LEU A 507 -29.45 0.75 9.04
C LEU A 507 -29.19 2.25 9.04
N THR A 508 -28.30 2.72 9.91
CA THR A 508 -27.87 4.12 9.95
C THR A 508 -26.35 4.19 9.82
N VAL A 509 -25.87 4.96 8.84
CA VAL A 509 -24.44 5.20 8.61
C VAL A 509 -24.23 6.70 8.47
N ASP A 510 -23.28 7.25 9.22
CA ASP A 510 -22.99 8.69 9.29
C ASP A 510 -24.24 9.56 9.54
N GLY A 511 -25.20 9.04 10.31
CA GLY A 511 -26.45 9.73 10.64
C GLY A 511 -27.51 9.75 9.52
N THR A 512 -27.31 8.99 8.45
CA THR A 512 -28.26 8.81 7.35
C THR A 512 -28.88 7.42 7.41
N ALA A 513 -30.21 7.33 7.34
CA ALA A 513 -30.91 6.06 7.30
C ALA A 513 -30.94 5.43 5.89
N TYR A 514 -30.71 4.11 5.83
CA TYR A 514 -30.73 3.28 4.63
C TYR A 514 -31.73 2.12 4.81
N CYS A 515 -32.19 1.54 3.70
CA CYS A 515 -33.13 0.43 3.77
C CYS A 515 -32.45 -0.81 4.36
N SER A 516 -33.08 -1.42 5.37
CA SER A 516 -32.63 -2.67 6.00
C SER A 516 -33.56 -3.86 5.73
N LYS A 517 -34.78 -3.61 5.25
CA LYS A 517 -35.71 -4.66 4.82
C LYS A 517 -36.66 -4.15 3.74
N CYS A 518 -36.82 -4.91 2.68
CA CYS A 518 -37.76 -4.67 1.59
C CYS A 518 -39.13 -5.28 1.89
N LYS A 519 -40.19 -4.60 1.42
CA LYS A 519 -41.58 -5.05 1.57
C LYS A 519 -41.92 -6.20 0.61
N ASP A 520 -41.32 -6.21 -0.58
CA ASP A 520 -41.41 -7.32 -1.51
C ASP A 520 -40.43 -8.42 -1.08
N ALA A 521 -40.93 -9.63 -0.85
CA ALA A 521 -40.14 -10.79 -0.42
C ALA A 521 -39.09 -11.22 -1.46
N ASN A 522 -39.27 -10.86 -2.74
CA ASN A 522 -38.33 -11.14 -3.82
C ASN A 522 -37.27 -10.04 -4.03
N GLN A 523 -37.28 -9.02 -3.17
CA GLN A 523 -36.29 -7.95 -3.15
C GLN A 523 -35.46 -8.00 -1.88
N PHE A 524 -34.29 -7.39 -1.92
CA PHE A 524 -33.42 -7.22 -0.75
C PHE A 524 -32.72 -5.85 -0.85
N PRO A 525 -32.24 -5.29 0.27
CA PRO A 525 -31.45 -4.08 0.24
C PRO A 525 -30.10 -4.34 -0.43
N GLN A 526 -29.85 -3.67 -1.56
CA GLN A 526 -28.56 -3.59 -2.24
C GLN A 526 -28.06 -2.16 -2.13
N ASN A 527 -26.91 -1.96 -1.47
CA ASN A 527 -26.38 -0.63 -1.13
C ASN A 527 -27.44 0.29 -0.46
N GLY A 528 -28.32 -0.29 0.36
CA GLY A 528 -29.35 0.45 1.09
C GLY A 528 -30.62 0.80 0.29
N VAL A 529 -30.80 0.27 -0.92
CA VAL A 529 -32.02 0.43 -1.74
C VAL A 529 -32.57 -0.95 -2.12
N CYS A 530 -33.90 -1.09 -2.16
CA CYS A 530 -34.53 -2.36 -2.53
C CYS A 530 -34.35 -2.69 -4.01
N SER A 531 -33.75 -3.86 -4.27
CA SER A 531 -33.45 -4.38 -5.60
C SER A 531 -33.93 -5.82 -5.75
N ALA A 532 -34.35 -6.20 -6.96
CA ALA A 532 -34.86 -7.55 -7.25
C ALA A 532 -33.74 -8.60 -7.30
N ALA A 533 -34.04 -9.83 -6.85
CA ALA A 533 -33.12 -10.97 -6.88
C ALA A 533 -32.91 -11.63 -8.26
N ALA A 534 -33.33 -11.00 -9.36
CA ALA A 534 -33.18 -11.51 -10.72
C ALA A 534 -32.55 -10.46 -11.65
N GLY A 535 -31.40 -10.80 -12.26
CA GLY A 535 -30.64 -9.91 -13.15
C GLY A 535 -29.16 -10.32 -13.31
N LYS A 536 -28.41 -9.64 -14.19
CA LYS A 536 -27.01 -9.98 -14.58
C LYS A 536 -25.95 -9.89 -13.47
N ALA A 537 -26.27 -9.35 -12.30
CA ALA A 537 -25.37 -9.34 -11.14
C ALA A 537 -26.17 -9.68 -9.87
N ILE A 538 -26.34 -10.97 -9.59
CA ILE A 538 -27.00 -11.45 -8.38
C ILE A 538 -26.06 -11.19 -7.19
N THR A 539 -26.32 -10.13 -6.43
CA THR A 539 -25.54 -9.76 -5.24
C THR A 539 -26.01 -10.49 -3.99
N CYS A 540 -27.22 -11.05 -4.00
CA CYS A 540 -27.79 -11.87 -2.93
C CYS A 540 -28.11 -13.29 -3.41
N THR A 541 -27.59 -14.30 -2.71
CA THR A 541 -27.72 -15.71 -3.08
C THR A 541 -28.91 -16.42 -2.42
N THR A 542 -29.57 -15.79 -1.45
CA THR A 542 -30.73 -16.30 -0.72
C THR A 542 -32.00 -15.57 -1.17
N LYS A 543 -33.10 -16.30 -1.42
CA LYS A 543 -34.36 -15.73 -1.94
C LYS A 543 -35.48 -15.80 -0.89
N GLY A 544 -36.32 -14.76 -0.79
CA GLY A 544 -37.70 -14.90 -0.30
C GLY A 544 -38.08 -14.31 1.07
N THR A 545 -37.37 -13.31 1.60
CA THR A 545 -37.65 -12.78 2.96
C THR A 545 -37.67 -11.24 3.06
N GLY A 546 -37.42 -10.51 1.97
CA GLY A 546 -37.24 -9.05 2.00
C GLY A 546 -35.86 -8.61 2.52
N VAL A 547 -35.01 -9.56 2.91
CA VAL A 547 -33.62 -9.35 3.33
C VAL A 547 -32.71 -10.34 2.58
N CYS A 548 -31.40 -10.14 2.68
CA CYS A 548 -30.40 -11.07 2.19
C CYS A 548 -29.66 -11.77 3.33
N ASP A 549 -29.79 -13.09 3.40
CA ASP A 549 -29.10 -13.93 4.39
C ASP A 549 -27.69 -14.32 3.93
N LYS A 550 -27.39 -14.30 2.62
CA LYS A 550 -26.04 -14.55 2.10
C LYS A 550 -25.75 -13.76 0.83
N CYS A 551 -24.74 -12.91 0.86
CA CYS A 551 -24.32 -12.15 -0.31
C CYS A 551 -23.38 -12.96 -1.22
N ALA A 552 -23.21 -12.50 -2.46
CA ALA A 552 -22.14 -13.01 -3.32
C ALA A 552 -20.76 -12.70 -2.71
N ASN A 553 -19.77 -13.53 -3.05
CA ASN A 553 -18.40 -13.37 -2.54
C ASN A 553 -17.83 -11.99 -2.90
N GLY A 554 -17.11 -11.38 -1.95
CA GLY A 554 -16.52 -10.05 -2.13
C GLY A 554 -17.47 -8.88 -1.83
N LEU A 555 -18.69 -9.16 -1.36
CA LEU A 555 -19.62 -8.14 -0.86
C LEU A 555 -19.67 -8.14 0.67
N LEU A 556 -20.07 -7.01 1.25
CA LEU A 556 -20.35 -6.90 2.67
C LEU A 556 -21.82 -7.21 2.95
N ARG A 557 -22.12 -8.22 3.78
CA ARG A 557 -23.46 -8.43 4.34
C ARG A 557 -23.61 -7.62 5.63
N MET A 558 -24.61 -6.74 5.67
CA MET A 558 -24.86 -5.84 6.81
C MET A 558 -26.35 -5.56 7.00
N ASN A 559 -26.90 -5.73 8.21
CA ASN A 559 -28.30 -5.43 8.56
C ASN A 559 -29.32 -5.89 7.48
N GLY A 560 -29.20 -7.14 7.02
CA GLY A 560 -30.13 -7.74 6.05
C GLY A 560 -29.94 -7.33 4.58
N GLY A 561 -28.85 -6.65 4.22
CA GLY A 561 -28.54 -6.27 2.83
C GLY A 561 -27.13 -6.64 2.37
N CYS A 562 -26.85 -6.43 1.09
CA CYS A 562 -25.55 -6.62 0.46
C CYS A 562 -24.97 -5.28 -0.03
N TYR A 563 -23.72 -5.00 0.34
CA TYR A 563 -23.07 -3.71 0.13
C TYR A 563 -21.73 -3.90 -0.56
N GLU A 564 -21.45 -3.04 -1.52
CA GLU A 564 -20.13 -2.95 -2.16
C GLU A 564 -19.22 -2.06 -1.31
N THR A 565 -17.95 -2.42 -1.14
CA THR A 565 -16.95 -1.60 -0.42
C THR A 565 -16.54 -0.34 -1.20
N THR A 566 -16.92 -0.26 -2.47
CA THR A 566 -16.67 0.91 -3.33
C THR A 566 -17.83 1.91 -3.34
N LYS A 567 -18.99 1.55 -2.77
CA LYS A 567 -20.22 2.37 -2.77
C LYS A 567 -20.74 2.62 -1.37
N PHE A 568 -21.37 3.76 -1.15
CA PHE A 568 -22.06 4.05 0.09
C PHE A 568 -23.35 3.22 0.21
N PRO A 569 -23.72 2.78 1.42
CA PRO A 569 -23.02 3.00 2.69
C PRO A 569 -21.87 2.01 2.97
N GLY A 570 -21.69 0.95 2.18
CA GLY A 570 -20.68 -0.09 2.42
C GLY A 570 -19.25 0.45 2.57
N LYS A 571 -18.87 1.39 1.72
CA LYS A 571 -17.58 2.09 1.75
C LYS A 571 -17.26 2.80 3.08
N SER A 572 -18.28 3.30 3.79
CA SER A 572 -18.07 3.94 5.11
C SER A 572 -17.82 2.94 6.22
N VAL A 573 -18.21 1.68 6.03
CA VAL A 573 -18.25 0.66 7.08
C VAL A 573 -17.13 -0.37 6.93
N CYS A 574 -16.76 -0.68 5.68
CA CYS A 574 -15.81 -1.75 5.40
C CYS A 574 -14.79 -1.32 4.36
N GLU A 575 -13.52 -1.34 4.76
CA GLU A 575 -12.39 -1.01 3.89
C GLU A 575 -12.06 -2.16 2.94
N GLU A 576 -12.22 -3.41 3.41
CA GLU A 576 -11.94 -4.62 2.64
C GLU A 576 -12.93 -5.74 2.97
N ALA A 577 -13.61 -6.29 1.95
CA ALA A 577 -14.51 -7.43 2.07
C ALA A 577 -13.80 -8.74 1.73
N ALA A 578 -14.26 -9.85 2.31
CA ALA A 578 -13.65 -11.17 2.10
C ALA A 578 -13.80 -11.65 0.64
N SER A 579 -12.68 -11.96 -0.02
CA SER A 579 -12.67 -12.48 -1.40
C SER A 579 -13.44 -13.79 -1.57
N ALA A 580 -13.54 -14.59 -0.50
CA ALA A 580 -14.23 -15.88 -0.46
C ALA A 580 -15.36 -15.89 0.59
N GLY A 581 -16.11 -14.79 0.72
CA GLY A 581 -17.26 -14.72 1.63
C GLY A 581 -18.01 -13.40 1.55
N ASP A 582 -18.90 -13.16 2.50
CA ASP A 582 -19.74 -11.96 2.60
C ASP A 582 -19.50 -11.12 3.86
N THR A 583 -18.31 -11.25 4.46
CA THR A 583 -17.92 -10.56 5.69
C THR A 583 -16.93 -9.43 5.41
N CYS A 584 -16.88 -8.46 6.32
CA CYS A 584 -15.82 -7.48 6.33
C CYS A 584 -14.53 -8.08 6.91
N GLN A 585 -13.40 -7.92 6.22
CA GLN A 585 -12.07 -8.27 6.74
C GLN A 585 -11.49 -7.12 7.55
N VAL A 586 -11.66 -5.89 7.06
CA VAL A 586 -11.14 -4.67 7.69
C VAL A 586 -12.28 -3.67 7.89
N GLU A 587 -12.78 -3.58 9.12
CA GLU A 587 -13.83 -2.64 9.51
C GLU A 587 -13.29 -1.21 9.53
N ALA A 588 -14.07 -0.27 9.00
CA ALA A 588 -13.69 1.14 9.00
C ALA A 588 -13.76 1.73 10.42
N PRO A 589 -12.86 2.68 10.76
CA PRO A 589 -12.86 3.37 12.05
C PRO A 589 -14.24 3.93 12.46
N GLY A 590 -14.67 3.60 13.68
CA GLY A 590 -15.95 4.04 14.24
C GLY A 590 -17.12 3.08 14.03
N TYR A 591 -16.89 1.95 13.36
CA TYR A 591 -17.88 0.92 13.12
C TYR A 591 -17.40 -0.45 13.61
N HIS A 592 -18.36 -1.31 13.93
CA HIS A 592 -18.13 -2.71 14.24
C HIS A 592 -19.30 -3.56 13.76
N LEU A 593 -19.06 -4.75 13.22
CA LEU A 593 -20.08 -5.70 12.80
C LEU A 593 -20.15 -6.85 13.80
N ASN A 594 -21.21 -6.86 14.60
CA ASN A 594 -21.49 -7.98 15.50
C ASN A 594 -22.45 -8.95 14.81
N ASN A 595 -21.95 -10.09 14.32
CA ASN A 595 -22.74 -11.04 13.53
C ASN A 595 -23.47 -10.38 12.34
N ASN A 596 -22.77 -9.51 11.61
CA ASN A 596 -23.30 -8.73 10.47
C ASN A 596 -24.31 -7.63 10.83
N ASP A 597 -24.61 -7.41 12.11
CA ASP A 597 -25.32 -6.22 12.56
C ASP A 597 -24.35 -5.07 12.81
N LEU A 598 -24.57 -3.95 12.14
CA LEU A 598 -23.77 -2.75 12.29
C LEU A 598 -23.98 -2.12 13.67
N VAL A 599 -22.87 -1.94 14.36
CA VAL A 599 -22.74 -1.17 15.58
C VAL A 599 -21.94 0.08 15.26
N THR A 600 -22.52 1.25 15.47
CA THR A 600 -21.78 2.51 15.48
C THR A 600 -21.11 2.69 16.83
N CYS A 601 -19.80 2.88 16.84
CA CYS A 601 -19.04 3.11 18.06
C CYS A 601 -19.40 4.47 18.69
N SER A 602 -19.15 4.61 19.99
CA SER A 602 -19.32 5.89 20.70
C SER A 602 -18.42 6.98 20.11
N ALA A 603 -18.79 8.25 20.25
CA ALA A 603 -18.00 9.38 19.75
C ALA A 603 -16.50 9.30 20.14
N GLY A 604 -15.62 9.50 19.17
CA GLY A 604 -14.16 9.45 19.35
C GLY A 604 -13.58 8.04 19.46
N CYS A 605 -14.39 7.00 19.31
CA CYS A 605 -13.94 5.61 19.34
C CYS A 605 -13.62 5.10 17.94
N LYS A 606 -12.44 4.51 17.77
CA LYS A 606 -11.95 3.93 16.51
C LYS A 606 -12.39 2.48 16.35
N THR A 607 -12.21 1.65 17.39
CA THR A 607 -12.68 0.25 17.40
C THR A 607 -13.50 -0.01 18.65
N CYS A 608 -14.60 -0.75 18.54
CA CYS A 608 -15.48 -1.05 19.66
C CYS A 608 -16.05 -2.46 19.58
N THR A 609 -16.53 -2.99 20.71
CA THR A 609 -17.31 -4.24 20.76
C THR A 609 -18.81 -3.98 20.87
N SER A 610 -19.19 -2.79 21.34
CA SER A 610 -20.55 -2.28 21.35
C SER A 610 -20.53 -0.75 21.29
N ASN A 611 -21.70 -0.12 21.10
CA ASN A 611 -21.82 1.33 21.10
C ASN A 611 -21.44 2.01 22.44
N THR A 612 -21.19 1.24 23.50
CA THR A 612 -20.77 1.75 24.82
C THR A 612 -19.40 1.23 25.28
N VAL A 613 -18.81 0.30 24.54
CA VAL A 613 -17.52 -0.34 24.90
C VAL A 613 -16.50 -0.12 23.80
N CYS A 614 -15.68 0.89 23.99
CA CYS A 614 -14.59 1.23 23.09
C CYS A 614 -13.29 0.48 23.42
N THR A 615 -12.68 -0.14 22.43
CA THR A 615 -11.40 -0.85 22.56
C THR A 615 -10.20 0.03 22.19
N GLU A 616 -10.36 0.93 21.22
CA GLU A 616 -9.32 1.86 20.76
C GLU A 616 -9.94 3.21 20.40
N CYS A 617 -9.28 4.31 20.76
CA CYS A 617 -9.76 5.66 20.46
C CYS A 617 -9.19 6.20 19.15
N MET A 618 -9.92 7.10 18.50
CA MET A 618 -9.41 7.88 17.38
C MET A 618 -8.34 8.85 17.84
N ASP A 619 -7.49 9.31 16.91
CA ASP A 619 -6.54 10.38 17.18
C ASP A 619 -7.27 11.62 17.74
N GLY A 620 -6.65 12.27 18.70
CA GLY A 620 -7.27 13.35 19.46
C GLY A 620 -8.18 12.90 20.61
N TYR A 621 -8.21 11.61 20.94
CA TYR A 621 -8.90 11.08 22.11
C TYR A 621 -8.03 10.10 22.92
N ALA A 622 -8.10 10.19 24.25
CA ALA A 622 -7.52 9.21 25.15
C ALA A 622 -8.57 8.24 25.68
N LYS A 623 -8.21 6.96 25.77
CA LYS A 623 -9.05 5.93 26.36
C LYS A 623 -9.15 6.13 27.88
N THR A 624 -10.36 6.22 28.39
CA THR A 624 -10.68 6.24 29.82
C THR A 624 -11.71 5.14 30.07
N ASP A 625 -11.25 4.03 30.66
CA ASP A 625 -12.01 2.78 30.74
C ASP A 625 -12.49 2.30 29.36
N ASN A 626 -13.81 2.29 29.16
CA ASN A 626 -14.48 1.85 27.93
C ASN A 626 -14.93 3.02 27.04
N LYS A 627 -14.49 4.26 27.33
CA LYS A 627 -14.87 5.48 26.60
C LYS A 627 -13.65 6.25 26.12
N CYS A 628 -13.87 7.10 25.13
CA CYS A 628 -12.85 8.00 24.60
C CYS A 628 -13.13 9.42 25.06
N THR A 629 -12.15 10.02 25.72
CA THR A 629 -12.20 11.41 26.19
C THR A 629 -11.32 12.24 25.27
N LYS A 630 -11.87 13.32 24.71
CA LYS A 630 -11.13 14.21 23.82
C LYS A 630 -9.88 14.75 24.53
N CYS A 631 -8.74 14.78 23.85
CA CYS A 631 -7.51 15.36 24.37
C CYS A 631 -7.72 16.82 24.78
N ALA A 632 -6.89 17.29 25.71
CA ALA A 632 -6.90 18.66 26.18
C ALA A 632 -6.74 19.67 25.03
N THR A 633 -7.24 20.89 25.23
CA THR A 633 -7.19 21.97 24.21
C THR A 633 -5.78 22.14 23.64
N GLY A 634 -5.69 22.23 22.32
CA GLY A 634 -4.43 22.39 21.60
C GLY A 634 -3.63 21.09 21.40
N CYS A 635 -4.15 19.95 21.84
CA CYS A 635 -3.54 18.65 21.66
C CYS A 635 -4.12 17.93 20.43
N ALA A 636 -3.25 17.49 19.51
CA ALA A 636 -3.61 16.69 18.35
C ALA A 636 -3.68 15.19 18.67
N THR A 637 -2.73 14.66 19.46
CA THR A 637 -2.76 13.27 19.95
C THR A 637 -2.34 13.19 21.41
N CYS A 638 -2.94 12.30 22.19
CA CYS A 638 -2.62 12.10 23.62
C CYS A 638 -2.58 10.62 24.00
N ALA A 639 -1.66 10.25 24.88
CA ALA A 639 -1.48 8.87 25.36
C ALA A 639 -1.80 8.72 26.85
N GLY A 640 -2.53 7.64 27.15
CA GLY A 640 -2.86 7.23 28.53
C GLY A 640 -3.88 8.12 29.24
N SER A 641 -3.86 9.44 29.05
CA SER A 641 -4.88 10.35 29.58
C SER A 641 -5.08 11.55 28.66
N ALA A 642 -6.28 12.14 28.69
CA ALA A 642 -6.62 13.31 27.88
C ALA A 642 -5.71 14.53 28.17
N SER A 643 -5.08 14.57 29.35
CA SER A 643 -4.17 15.63 29.77
C SER A 643 -2.70 15.37 29.40
N ASN A 644 -2.36 14.19 28.91
CA ASN A 644 -1.00 13.82 28.50
C ASN A 644 -0.85 13.90 26.99
N CYS A 645 -0.49 15.08 26.50
CA CYS A 645 -0.39 15.33 25.08
C CYS A 645 0.94 14.84 24.47
N ASP A 646 0.84 14.10 23.37
CA ASP A 646 1.97 13.60 22.59
C ASP A 646 2.35 14.57 21.47
N THR A 647 1.37 15.04 20.71
CA THR A 647 1.57 16.01 19.62
C THR A 647 0.57 17.15 19.73
N CYS A 648 1.04 18.37 19.46
CA CYS A 648 0.19 19.57 19.55
C CYS A 648 -0.45 19.91 18.20
N SER A 649 -1.66 20.45 18.25
CA SER A 649 -2.34 21.01 17.08
C SER A 649 -1.62 22.27 16.59
N THR A 650 -1.85 22.63 15.33
CA THR A 650 -1.38 23.90 14.75
C THR A 650 -1.73 25.09 15.66
N GLY A 651 -0.76 25.98 15.86
CA GLY A 651 -0.91 27.12 16.77
C GLY A 651 -0.57 26.83 18.23
N TYR A 652 -0.06 25.63 18.55
CA TYR A 652 0.41 25.25 19.88
C TYR A 652 1.79 24.59 19.83
N TYR A 653 2.63 24.85 20.85
CA TYR A 653 3.89 24.14 21.06
C TYR A 653 3.79 23.20 22.26
N LYS A 654 4.54 22.10 22.20
CA LYS A 654 4.61 21.12 23.29
C LYS A 654 5.52 21.62 24.40
N TYR A 655 5.02 21.60 25.63
CA TYR A 655 5.81 21.83 26.84
C TYR A 655 5.43 20.79 27.91
N LYS A 656 6.40 19.94 28.27
CA LYS A 656 6.15 18.74 29.09
C LYS A 656 5.03 17.89 28.44
N ASN A 657 3.94 17.65 29.16
CA ASN A 657 2.79 16.87 28.69
C ASN A 657 1.62 17.75 28.21
N ALA A 658 1.81 19.07 28.08
CA ALA A 658 0.75 20.00 27.68
C ALA A 658 1.10 20.74 26.39
N CYS A 659 0.07 21.23 25.71
CA CYS A 659 0.20 22.13 24.57
C CYS A 659 -0.14 23.56 25.00
N VAL A 660 0.74 24.49 24.69
CA VAL A 660 0.59 25.90 25.02
C VAL A 660 0.47 26.67 23.70
N SER A 661 -0.43 27.64 23.62
CA SER A 661 -0.60 28.44 22.41
C SER A 661 0.71 29.13 22.04
N CYS A 662 1.02 29.19 20.74
CA CYS A 662 2.18 29.91 20.20
C CYS A 662 2.24 31.38 20.59
N THR A 663 1.11 31.97 21.00
CA THR A 663 1.03 33.36 21.45
C THR A 663 1.21 33.53 22.96
N GLU A 664 1.19 32.43 23.71
CA GLU A 664 1.19 32.43 25.18
C GLU A 664 2.51 31.86 25.76
N SER A 665 2.86 32.33 26.96
CA SER A 665 4.00 31.78 27.70
C SER A 665 3.59 30.53 28.49
N ASN A 666 4.52 29.60 28.66
CA ASN A 666 4.27 28.40 29.47
C ASN A 666 4.15 28.73 30.98
N SER A 667 3.64 27.79 31.76
CA SER A 667 3.38 27.95 33.21
C SER A 667 4.60 28.43 34.00
N ASP A 668 5.77 27.93 33.65
CA ASP A 668 7.03 28.17 34.36
C ASP A 668 7.76 29.42 33.79
N LYS A 669 7.15 30.08 32.79
CA LYS A 669 7.66 31.27 32.08
C LYS A 669 9.07 31.11 31.50
N THR A 670 9.48 29.87 31.22
CA THR A 670 10.76 29.57 30.57
C THR A 670 10.69 29.72 29.06
N ILE A 671 9.51 29.48 28.48
CA ILE A 671 9.23 29.67 27.05
C ILE A 671 8.22 30.80 26.90
N THR A 672 8.55 31.80 26.07
CA THR A 672 7.68 32.96 25.81
C THR A 672 7.03 32.85 24.43
N GLY A 673 5.70 33.02 24.39
CA GLY A 673 4.96 33.07 23.13
C GLY A 673 5.30 34.30 22.27
N VAL A 674 5.02 34.21 20.98
CA VAL A 674 5.20 35.31 20.01
C VAL A 674 3.83 35.79 19.55
N ALA A 675 3.58 37.10 19.66
CA ALA A 675 2.31 37.69 19.25
C ALA A 675 2.01 37.42 17.76
N ASN A 676 0.74 37.12 17.46
CA ASN A 676 0.26 36.75 16.13
C ASN A 676 0.92 35.49 15.54
N CYS A 677 1.57 34.63 16.31
CA CYS A 677 2.16 33.42 15.76
C CYS A 677 1.10 32.33 15.51
N ALA A 678 0.91 31.94 14.25
CA ALA A 678 -0.06 30.93 13.80
C ALA A 678 0.46 29.49 13.91
N ASN A 679 1.77 29.30 13.81
CA ASN A 679 2.42 27.98 13.92
C ASN A 679 3.83 28.17 14.51
N CYS A 680 4.22 27.33 15.45
CA CYS A 680 5.49 27.46 16.14
C CYS A 680 6.04 26.13 16.69
N ALA A 681 7.31 26.15 17.08
CA ALA A 681 7.97 25.09 17.85
C ALA A 681 8.62 25.64 19.13
N PRO A 682 8.85 24.80 20.15
CA PRO A 682 9.61 25.20 21.34
C PRO A 682 11.09 25.45 20.97
N PRO A 683 11.77 26.41 21.64
CA PRO A 683 13.17 26.70 21.40
C PRO A 683 14.09 25.55 21.87
N LEU A 684 15.31 25.49 21.29
CA LEU A 684 16.35 24.57 21.74
C LEU A 684 16.61 24.76 23.24
N ASN A 685 16.54 23.67 24.01
CA ASN A 685 16.63 23.62 25.48
C ASN A 685 15.44 24.19 26.27
N ASN A 686 14.27 24.38 25.64
CA ASN A 686 13.03 24.82 26.30
C ASN A 686 13.15 26.16 27.07
N LYS A 687 14.04 27.04 26.59
CA LYS A 687 14.26 28.39 27.15
C LYS A 687 14.26 29.44 26.04
N GLY A 688 13.52 30.53 26.26
CA GLY A 688 13.45 31.66 25.33
C GLY A 688 12.15 31.71 24.53
N SER A 689 12.14 32.50 23.45
CA SER A 689 10.95 32.67 22.61
C SER A 689 10.63 31.43 21.79
N VAL A 690 9.35 31.16 21.54
CA VAL A 690 8.95 30.14 20.56
C VAL A 690 9.47 30.48 19.17
N LEU A 691 9.80 29.44 18.40
CA LEU A 691 10.22 29.57 17.02
C LEU A 691 8.99 29.67 16.13
N CYS A 692 8.65 30.88 15.69
CA CYS A 692 7.45 31.12 14.90
C CYS A 692 7.69 30.79 13.42
N TYR A 693 6.90 29.89 12.84
CA TYR A 693 6.98 29.49 11.43
C TYR A 693 5.99 30.24 10.54
N LEU A 694 4.87 30.65 11.11
CA LEU A 694 3.81 31.39 10.41
C LEU A 694 3.24 32.47 11.31
N VAL A 695 2.95 33.63 10.75
CA VAL A 695 2.25 34.72 11.44
C VAL A 695 0.81 34.76 10.93
N GLN A 696 -0.16 34.93 11.83
CA GLN A 696 -1.54 35.22 11.48
C GLN A 696 -1.57 36.55 10.74
N SER A 697 -2.00 36.53 9.48
CA SER A 697 -2.44 37.74 8.79
C SER A 697 -3.67 38.24 9.53
N GLY A 698 -3.49 39.18 10.45
CA GLY A 698 -4.60 39.75 11.17
C GLY A 698 -5.63 40.31 10.19
N GLU A 699 -6.88 39.87 10.31
CA GLU A 699 -7.99 40.79 10.20
C GLU A 699 -7.82 41.82 11.32
N ASN A 700 -7.01 42.84 11.04
CA ASN A 700 -6.95 44.05 11.84
C ASN A 700 -7.00 45.25 10.92
N THR A 701 -8.00 46.05 11.22
CA THR A 701 -8.50 47.29 10.64
C THR A 701 -7.51 48.47 10.65
N ASN A 702 -6.21 48.24 10.48
CA ASN A 702 -5.23 49.32 10.31
C ASN A 702 -4.42 49.15 9.03
N LYS A 703 -5.12 49.41 7.92
CA LYS A 703 -4.54 49.61 6.59
C LYS A 703 -3.95 51.03 6.52
N SER A 704 -2.74 51.22 7.04
CA SER A 704 -1.89 52.34 6.61
C SER A 704 -1.19 51.91 5.33
N GLY A 705 -1.83 52.14 4.17
CA GLY A 705 -1.23 51.87 2.86
C GLY A 705 -2.24 51.45 1.79
N LEU A 706 -2.88 52.45 1.19
CA LEU A 706 -3.69 52.44 -0.03
C LEU A 706 -4.99 51.59 -0.07
N SER A 707 -6.09 52.36 -0.08
CA SER A 707 -7.47 51.97 -0.31
C SER A 707 -7.69 51.32 -1.68
N ALA A 708 -8.55 50.31 -1.74
CA ALA A 708 -9.08 49.66 -2.94
C ALA A 708 -10.05 50.55 -3.75
N GLY A 709 -9.85 51.87 -3.70
CA GLY A 709 -10.53 52.89 -4.52
C GLY A 709 -9.71 53.39 -5.72
N ALA A 710 -8.55 52.80 -6.01
CA ALA A 710 -7.67 53.22 -7.12
C ALA A 710 -7.55 52.21 -8.29
N ILE A 711 -8.14 51.01 -8.18
CA ILE A 711 -8.06 49.95 -9.22
C ILE A 711 -9.36 49.88 -10.05
N ALA A 712 -10.12 50.98 -10.11
CA ALA A 712 -11.16 51.23 -11.11
C ALA A 712 -10.86 52.46 -11.99
N GLY A 713 -9.66 53.05 -11.90
CA GLY A 713 -9.24 54.23 -12.69
C GLY A 713 -8.20 53.95 -13.78
N ILE A 714 -7.46 52.84 -13.69
CA ILE A 714 -6.28 52.61 -14.57
C ILE A 714 -6.64 51.81 -15.84
N ALA A 715 -7.79 51.12 -15.87
CA ALA A 715 -8.30 50.49 -17.10
C ALA A 715 -8.93 51.50 -18.08
N VAL A 716 -9.35 52.67 -17.62
CA VAL A 716 -9.95 53.72 -18.48
C VAL A 716 -8.89 54.65 -19.06
N ALA A 717 -7.78 54.91 -18.35
CA ALA A 717 -6.70 55.75 -18.87
C ALA A 717 -5.96 55.11 -20.06
N VAL A 718 -5.73 53.80 -20.05
CA VAL A 718 -5.07 53.10 -21.16
C VAL A 718 -5.98 53.02 -22.39
N ILE A 719 -7.29 52.81 -22.21
CA ILE A 719 -8.27 52.81 -23.32
C ILE A 719 -8.44 54.21 -23.91
N ILE A 720 -8.42 55.28 -23.10
CA ILE A 720 -8.48 56.66 -23.61
C ILE A 720 -7.19 57.03 -24.35
N VAL A 721 -6.02 56.61 -23.87
CA VAL A 721 -4.74 56.91 -24.55
C VAL A 721 -4.61 56.14 -25.86
N VAL A 722 -4.97 54.85 -25.89
CA VAL A 722 -4.92 54.03 -27.11
C VAL A 722 -6.05 54.42 -28.08
N GLY A 723 -7.26 54.69 -27.59
CA GLY A 723 -8.38 55.18 -28.41
C GLY A 723 -8.13 56.59 -28.96
N GLY A 724 -7.49 57.47 -28.19
CA GLY A 724 -7.07 58.80 -28.63
C GLY A 724 -5.96 58.76 -29.67
N LEU A 725 -4.99 57.86 -29.52
CA LEU A 725 -3.92 57.65 -30.52
C LEU A 725 -4.46 57.09 -31.83
N VAL A 726 -5.37 56.11 -31.78
CA VAL A 726 -5.99 55.54 -32.98
C VAL A 726 -6.93 56.55 -33.65
N GLY A 727 -7.70 57.32 -32.87
CA GLY A 727 -8.54 58.40 -33.38
C GLY A 727 -7.75 59.53 -34.03
N PHE A 728 -6.63 59.94 -33.42
CA PHE A 728 -5.72 60.94 -33.97
C PHE A 728 -5.04 60.45 -35.26
N LEU A 729 -4.61 59.18 -35.31
CA LEU A 729 -4.02 58.59 -36.52
C LEU A 729 -5.05 58.46 -37.64
N CYS A 730 -6.28 58.03 -37.36
CA CYS A 730 -7.36 57.98 -38.35
C CYS A 730 -7.74 59.38 -38.86
N TRP A 731 -7.81 60.40 -37.98
CA TRP A 731 -8.06 61.78 -38.39
C TRP A 731 -6.89 62.35 -39.22
N TRP A 732 -5.65 62.10 -38.82
CA TRP A 732 -4.45 62.55 -39.52
C TRP A 732 -4.34 61.95 -40.93
N PHE A 733 -4.66 60.66 -41.10
CA PHE A 733 -4.63 60.01 -42.42
C PHE A 733 -5.85 60.34 -43.29
N MET A 734 -7.04 60.59 -42.72
CA MET A 734 -8.23 60.93 -43.52
C MET A 734 -8.36 62.42 -43.86
N CYS A 735 -7.91 63.34 -42.99
CA CYS A 735 -8.08 64.78 -43.21
C CYS A 735 -6.85 65.48 -43.82
N ARG A 736 -5.70 64.80 -43.91
CA ARG A 736 -4.51 65.35 -44.59
C ARG A 736 -4.41 64.99 -46.08
N GLY A 737 -5.43 64.31 -46.62
CA GLY A 737 -5.59 63.99 -48.05
C GLY A 737 -6.55 64.90 -48.83
N LYS A 738 -7.04 65.98 -48.23
CA LYS A 738 -7.84 67.01 -48.91
C LYS A 738 -7.52 68.41 -48.36
N ALA A 739 -6.29 68.84 -48.59
CA ALA A 739 -5.89 70.24 -48.74
C ALA A 739 -4.82 70.30 -49.82
#